data_AF-W0E0E0-F1
#
_entry.id   AF-W0E0E0-F1
#
_cell.length_a   1.000
_cell.length_b   1.000
_cell.length_c   1.000
_cell.angle_alpha   90.00
_cell.angle_beta   90.00
_cell.angle_gamma   90.00
#
_symmetry.space_group_name_H-M   'P 1'
#
loop_
_entity.id
_entity.type
_entity.pdbx_description
1 polymer ?
#
loop_
_entity_poly.entity_id
_entity_poly.type
_entity_poly.pdbx_seq_one_letter_code
_entity_poly.pdbx_strand_id
1 'polypeptide(L)'
;MVRFFDEDFYLRNNPDVAASVQAGTFTAEEHFEQYGRFEGRNPNAFVDLDFYLQQNPDVAEAVANGSTTAYDHFVTYGAQEQRQPSPLFDPAFYLEQNPDVDSAVTAGTLTPFAHFFDYGQGNGELRAPAPGIDLQAYAQANPDVLAQAEAGQIGIAEHLFTYGFAEGRDLGNGLNLADFANDPDFQAAVASGNAAAALARVNEVAPFLPAFTPPEGWTPAADASIPVDFIPTEGVRLQIPQGVEVPDDIELPDTFEQPGSSETPDESGSGGGTPSTPTFSVTESGTSPNITLTFAGSATGDITVTENAGALTFTRDGHEASTKPDLTDLDDAGIPGPLTMSAATFAVTGLAAKLAAGATKVDASGATAAQLTALSSNAAKLAADGLSNLTLTNTQSTTEIGNLLGKATDAQVTATNMDGTDLAAVSTNIAKVVTDGITGTLALSTTGLDETDIGNLLGTQTATAATVNVDAASMTDAELGAVNTGIVKVDAISNLTLTDTQSAAAIGNLLGKATDAQVTATNMDGTDLAAVSTNIGNVANNGITGTLALSTTGLDETAISNLLGAKTADAATVNVNTASDSDSDSDSDSGMTSAELTAVAQGLAKINALTIDTTHQIQGQGQAADISGRSFSLTGTNTTTDYLQLGTTSGDDTITLTNVTTTDASVVVDASTGTDTIAFGTGTFSVLFDHTADGTGGNSITGFDVGDGGDVLAFKDNANLDLSGTASETFDKGDISNADQVTGNVIVATNAITAASDIETMLANQSGVTGGAVVVAYNTNTTQTELYFDSDGANDGSGAEVTLLGVVDITQADVANLTAYNFHVI
;
A
#
# COMPACT_ATOMS: atom_id res chain seq x y z
N MET A 1 -17.58 -32.56 21.37
CA MET A 1 -17.52 -31.24 21.99
C MET A 1 -17.24 -31.42 23.47
N VAL A 2 -15.97 -31.35 23.80
CA VAL A 2 -15.43 -31.24 25.15
C VAL A 2 -16.02 -29.99 25.80
N ARG A 3 -16.59 -30.15 26.99
CA ARG A 3 -17.25 -29.05 27.72
C ARG A 3 -16.19 -28.12 28.30
N PHE A 4 -16.42 -26.80 28.23
CA PHE A 4 -15.47 -25.79 28.70
C PHE A 4 -14.09 -25.88 28.04
N PHE A 5 -14.06 -26.20 26.74
CA PHE A 5 -12.83 -26.27 25.96
C PHE A 5 -12.76 -25.11 24.99
N ASP A 6 -11.60 -24.44 24.98
CA ASP A 6 -11.26 -23.36 24.08
C ASP A 6 -10.06 -23.82 23.23
N GLU A 7 -10.30 -24.06 21.94
CA GLU A 7 -9.29 -24.57 21.01
C GLU A 7 -8.14 -23.57 20.81
N ASP A 8 -8.45 -22.29 20.65
CA ASP A 8 -7.46 -21.25 20.38
C ASP A 8 -6.56 -21.04 21.59
N PHE A 9 -7.13 -20.99 22.80
CA PHE A 9 -6.37 -21.02 24.05
C PHE A 9 -5.49 -22.27 24.14
N TYR A 10 -6.07 -23.45 23.91
CA TYR A 10 -5.37 -24.71 24.11
C TYR A 10 -4.15 -24.83 23.18
N LEU A 11 -4.28 -24.45 21.91
CA LEU A 11 -3.16 -24.51 20.95
C LEU A 11 -2.08 -23.47 21.25
N ARG A 12 -2.46 -22.25 21.64
CA ARG A 12 -1.51 -21.18 22.00
C ARG A 12 -0.64 -21.57 23.20
N ASN A 13 -1.23 -22.20 24.20
CA ASN A 13 -0.53 -22.61 25.43
C ASN A 13 0.18 -23.97 25.30
N ASN A 14 -0.02 -24.71 24.20
CA ASN A 14 0.57 -26.02 23.97
C ASN A 14 1.20 -26.11 22.56
N PRO A 15 2.37 -25.49 22.32
CA PRO A 15 3.00 -25.44 20.99
C PRO A 15 3.32 -26.82 20.39
N ASP A 16 3.58 -27.82 21.24
CA ASP A 16 3.78 -29.23 20.85
C ASP A 16 2.52 -29.84 20.24
N VAL A 17 1.35 -29.48 20.80
CA VAL A 17 0.05 -29.88 20.28
C VAL A 17 -0.29 -29.11 19.02
N ALA A 18 -0.03 -27.80 18.98
CA ALA A 18 -0.23 -26.98 17.78
C ALA A 18 0.53 -27.53 16.56
N ALA A 19 1.79 -27.93 16.75
CA ALA A 19 2.57 -28.59 15.71
C ALA A 19 1.96 -29.93 15.25
N SER A 20 1.40 -30.71 16.18
CA SER A 20 0.76 -32.00 15.89
C SER A 20 -0.58 -31.84 15.14
N VAL A 21 -1.33 -30.78 15.45
CA VAL A 21 -2.56 -30.40 14.74
C VAL A 21 -2.23 -29.92 13.33
N GLN A 22 -1.22 -29.08 13.16
CA GLN A 22 -0.76 -28.62 11.84
C GLN A 22 -0.27 -29.80 10.97
N ALA A 23 0.33 -30.82 11.57
CA ALA A 23 0.73 -32.05 10.91
C ALA A 23 -0.45 -33.00 10.60
N GLY A 24 -1.68 -32.65 10.99
CA GLY A 24 -2.89 -33.46 10.75
C GLY A 24 -2.95 -34.75 11.56
N THR A 25 -2.24 -34.83 12.69
CA THR A 25 -2.16 -36.05 13.51
C THR A 25 -3.36 -36.18 14.46
N PHE A 26 -3.82 -35.06 15.02
CA PHE A 26 -5.01 -34.94 15.88
C PHE A 26 -5.68 -33.58 15.61
N THR A 27 -6.94 -33.42 16.00
CA THR A 27 -7.48 -32.10 16.34
C THR A 27 -7.07 -31.68 17.76
N ALA A 28 -7.19 -30.40 18.11
CA ALA A 28 -6.91 -29.93 19.46
C ALA A 28 -7.78 -30.65 20.51
N GLU A 29 -9.07 -30.81 20.19
CA GLU A 29 -10.06 -31.49 21.02
C GLU A 29 -9.71 -32.99 21.18
N GLU A 30 -9.35 -33.68 20.09
CA GLU A 30 -8.93 -35.09 20.14
C GLU A 30 -7.69 -35.30 21.01
N HIS A 31 -6.71 -34.39 20.92
CA HIS A 31 -5.53 -34.42 21.78
C HIS A 31 -5.91 -34.23 23.25
N PHE A 32 -6.78 -33.25 23.55
CA PHE A 32 -7.20 -32.99 24.91
C PHE A 32 -7.95 -34.18 25.54
N GLU A 33 -8.89 -34.78 24.80
CA GLU A 33 -9.66 -35.94 25.28
C GLU A 33 -8.79 -37.18 25.54
N GLN A 34 -7.79 -37.41 24.69
CA GLN A 34 -6.95 -38.61 24.76
C GLN A 34 -5.76 -38.43 25.73
N TYR A 35 -5.20 -37.23 25.83
CA TYR A 35 -3.97 -36.96 26.55
C TYR A 35 -4.10 -35.75 27.49
N GLY A 36 -4.52 -34.59 26.97
CA GLY A 36 -4.45 -33.31 27.70
C GLY A 36 -5.08 -33.30 29.09
N ARG A 37 -6.29 -33.86 29.24
CA ARG A 37 -6.96 -33.94 30.56
C ARG A 37 -6.25 -34.85 31.57
N PHE A 38 -5.49 -35.83 31.10
CA PHE A 38 -4.69 -36.73 31.95
C PHE A 38 -3.31 -36.14 32.26
N GLU A 39 -2.81 -35.27 31.40
CA GLU A 39 -1.58 -34.51 31.57
C GLU A 39 -1.75 -33.25 32.44
N GLY A 40 -2.99 -32.93 32.85
CA GLY A 40 -3.28 -31.74 33.65
C GLY A 40 -3.22 -30.43 32.85
N ARG A 41 -3.31 -30.48 31.52
CA ARG A 41 -3.31 -29.27 30.69
C ARG A 41 -4.63 -28.50 30.84
N ASN A 42 -4.56 -27.18 30.97
CA ASN A 42 -5.74 -26.34 31.15
C ASN A 42 -6.60 -26.30 29.87
N PRO A 43 -7.93 -26.47 29.95
CA PRO A 43 -8.81 -26.50 28.78
C PRO A 43 -9.23 -25.12 28.24
N ASN A 44 -9.11 -24.06 29.07
CA ASN A 44 -9.40 -22.66 28.75
C ASN A 44 -8.70 -21.74 29.78
N ALA A 45 -8.73 -20.42 29.55
CA ALA A 45 -8.04 -19.45 30.40
C ALA A 45 -8.57 -19.36 31.85
N PHE A 46 -9.83 -19.71 32.09
CA PHE A 46 -10.51 -19.57 33.39
C PHE A 46 -10.54 -20.86 34.21
N VAL A 47 -9.96 -21.95 33.70
CA VAL A 47 -9.79 -23.21 34.43
C VAL A 47 -8.30 -23.49 34.58
N ASP A 48 -7.82 -23.44 35.82
CA ASP A 48 -6.46 -23.81 36.19
C ASP A 48 -6.52 -25.10 37.01
N LEU A 49 -6.14 -26.22 36.39
CA LEU A 49 -6.25 -27.54 37.01
C LEU A 49 -5.26 -27.70 38.17
N ASP A 50 -4.10 -27.05 38.14
CA ASP A 50 -3.12 -27.10 39.23
C ASP A 50 -3.63 -26.30 40.44
N PHE A 51 -4.18 -25.10 40.22
CA PHE A 51 -4.88 -24.34 41.25
C PHE A 51 -6.05 -25.13 41.82
N TYR A 52 -6.88 -25.72 40.95
CA TYR A 52 -8.06 -26.48 41.36
C TYR A 52 -7.70 -27.65 42.27
N LEU A 53 -6.61 -28.37 41.98
CA LEU A 53 -6.14 -29.46 42.84
C LEU A 53 -5.55 -28.96 44.17
N GLN A 54 -4.85 -27.82 44.16
CA GLN A 54 -4.32 -27.21 45.39
C GLN A 54 -5.44 -26.79 46.35
N GLN A 55 -6.52 -26.22 45.81
CA GLN A 55 -7.67 -25.79 46.63
C GLN A 55 -8.58 -26.94 47.05
N ASN A 56 -8.49 -28.09 46.39
CA ASN A 56 -9.36 -29.23 46.62
C ASN A 56 -8.54 -30.51 46.90
N PRO A 57 -7.97 -30.65 48.12
CA PRO A 57 -7.12 -31.80 48.48
C PRO A 57 -7.82 -33.16 48.34
N ASP A 58 -9.15 -33.20 48.52
CA ASP A 58 -9.97 -34.38 48.30
C ASP A 58 -9.97 -34.83 46.83
N VAL A 59 -10.01 -33.86 45.90
CA VAL A 59 -9.91 -34.12 44.46
C VAL A 59 -8.49 -34.51 44.07
N ALA A 60 -7.48 -33.86 44.64
CA ALA A 60 -6.08 -34.23 44.44
C ALA A 60 -5.80 -35.68 44.85
N GLU A 61 -6.35 -36.14 45.97
CA GLU A 61 -6.29 -37.55 46.38
C GLU A 61 -6.99 -38.47 45.37
N ALA A 62 -8.18 -38.09 44.88
CA ALA A 62 -8.91 -38.88 43.89
C ALA A 62 -8.17 -39.00 42.55
N VAL A 63 -7.51 -37.93 42.10
CA VAL A 63 -6.67 -37.91 40.89
C VAL A 63 -5.41 -38.75 41.09
N ALA A 64 -4.72 -38.61 42.23
CA ALA A 64 -3.52 -39.41 42.55
C ALA A 64 -3.83 -40.92 42.59
N ASN A 65 -5.03 -41.29 43.01
CA ASN A 65 -5.52 -42.67 43.03
C ASN A 65 -6.08 -43.14 41.67
N GLY A 66 -6.03 -42.32 40.62
CA GLY A 66 -6.48 -42.65 39.26
C GLY A 66 -8.00 -42.85 39.14
N SER A 67 -8.79 -42.31 40.07
CA SER A 67 -10.25 -42.48 40.08
C SER A 67 -10.97 -41.48 39.17
N THR A 68 -10.34 -40.33 38.90
CA THR A 68 -10.82 -39.26 38.02
C THR A 68 -9.62 -38.45 37.52
N THR A 69 -9.81 -37.57 36.54
CA THR A 69 -8.90 -36.43 36.30
C THR A 69 -9.45 -35.17 36.99
N ALA A 70 -8.60 -34.14 37.14
CA ALA A 70 -9.02 -32.85 37.69
C ALA A 70 -10.13 -32.21 36.82
N TYR A 71 -9.94 -32.26 35.49
CA TYR A 71 -10.92 -31.79 34.50
C TYR A 71 -12.26 -32.55 34.61
N ASP A 72 -12.22 -33.88 34.62
CA ASP A 72 -13.45 -34.69 34.68
C ASP A 72 -14.20 -34.42 36.00
N HIS A 73 -13.48 -34.24 37.11
CA HIS A 73 -14.10 -33.86 38.39
C HIS A 73 -14.74 -32.48 38.32
N PHE A 74 -14.03 -31.47 37.80
CA PHE A 74 -14.57 -30.11 37.70
C PHE A 74 -15.84 -30.07 36.85
N VAL A 75 -15.81 -30.70 35.67
CA VAL A 75 -16.95 -30.71 34.75
C VAL A 75 -18.15 -31.49 35.30
N THR A 76 -17.91 -32.60 36.00
CA THR A 76 -18.98 -33.48 36.49
C THR A 76 -19.57 -33.00 37.82
N TYR A 77 -18.73 -32.44 38.70
CA TYR A 77 -19.10 -32.09 40.08
C TYR A 77 -18.71 -30.65 40.43
N GLY A 78 -17.47 -30.26 40.18
CA GLY A 78 -16.90 -29.00 40.67
C GLY A 78 -17.70 -27.75 40.30
N ALA A 79 -18.13 -27.63 39.05
CA ALA A 79 -18.93 -26.49 38.59
C ALA A 79 -20.30 -26.43 39.28
N GLN A 80 -20.92 -27.58 39.57
CA GLN A 80 -22.20 -27.66 40.29
C GLN A 80 -22.03 -27.40 41.80
N GLU A 81 -20.91 -27.87 42.36
CA GLU A 81 -20.50 -27.61 43.75
C GLU A 81 -19.98 -26.19 43.97
N GLN A 82 -19.96 -25.34 42.93
CA GLN A 82 -19.47 -23.97 42.97
C GLN A 82 -18.01 -23.88 43.46
N ARG A 83 -17.20 -24.91 43.19
CA ARG A 83 -15.77 -24.88 43.50
C ARG A 83 -15.05 -23.95 42.54
N GLN A 84 -14.14 -23.13 43.07
CA GLN A 84 -13.38 -22.15 42.31
C GLN A 84 -12.41 -22.84 41.34
N PRO A 85 -12.54 -22.65 40.01
CA PRO A 85 -11.70 -23.31 39.01
C PRO A 85 -10.36 -22.61 38.77
N SER A 86 -10.25 -21.32 39.08
CA SER A 86 -9.03 -20.54 38.97
C SER A 86 -9.16 -19.24 39.80
N PRO A 87 -8.06 -18.52 40.06
CA PRO A 87 -8.12 -17.16 40.62
C PRO A 87 -8.90 -16.16 39.75
N LEU A 88 -9.16 -16.50 38.47
CA LEU A 88 -9.78 -15.61 37.49
C LEU A 88 -11.30 -15.71 37.46
N PHE A 89 -11.88 -16.70 38.15
CA PHE A 89 -13.32 -16.85 38.28
C PHE A 89 -13.66 -17.24 39.70
N ASP A 90 -14.31 -16.34 40.44
CA ASP A 90 -14.83 -16.58 41.78
C ASP A 90 -16.35 -16.83 41.71
N PRO A 91 -16.82 -18.08 41.93
CA PRO A 91 -18.25 -18.40 41.87
C PRO A 91 -19.10 -17.64 42.88
N ALA A 92 -18.58 -17.32 44.07
CA ALA A 92 -19.34 -16.63 45.10
C ALA A 92 -19.52 -15.15 44.74
N PHE A 93 -18.43 -14.49 44.36
CA PHE A 93 -18.46 -13.13 43.80
C PHE A 93 -19.37 -13.05 42.57
N TYR A 94 -19.23 -13.97 41.63
CA TYR A 94 -20.01 -13.97 40.40
C TYR A 94 -21.51 -14.06 40.67
N LEU A 95 -21.95 -14.87 41.63
CA LEU A 95 -23.36 -14.96 41.99
C LEU A 95 -23.87 -13.73 42.74
N GLU A 96 -23.05 -13.16 43.62
CA GLU A 96 -23.38 -11.92 44.34
C GLU A 96 -23.61 -10.75 43.37
N GLN A 97 -22.74 -10.61 42.36
CA GLN A 97 -22.82 -9.55 41.36
C GLN A 97 -23.87 -9.81 40.27
N ASN A 98 -24.35 -11.06 40.13
CA ASN A 98 -25.31 -11.44 39.10
C ASN A 98 -26.54 -12.17 39.71
N PRO A 99 -27.47 -11.45 40.37
CA PRO A 99 -28.62 -12.06 41.04
C PRO A 99 -29.58 -12.83 40.10
N ASP A 100 -29.58 -12.48 38.81
CA ASP A 100 -30.29 -13.19 37.74
C ASP A 100 -29.71 -14.58 37.51
N VAL A 101 -28.39 -14.72 37.56
CA VAL A 101 -27.68 -16.00 37.45
C VAL A 101 -27.86 -16.83 38.70
N ASP A 102 -27.78 -16.22 39.90
CA ASP A 102 -28.01 -16.91 41.17
C ASP A 102 -29.38 -17.58 41.24
N SER A 103 -30.41 -16.87 40.75
CA SER A 103 -31.77 -17.41 40.62
C SER A 103 -31.82 -18.66 39.71
N ALA A 104 -31.08 -18.65 38.61
CA ALA A 104 -31.02 -19.78 37.67
C ALA A 104 -30.23 -20.97 38.24
N VAL A 105 -29.12 -20.70 38.93
CA VAL A 105 -28.31 -21.72 39.60
C VAL A 105 -29.10 -22.38 40.74
N THR A 106 -29.83 -21.59 41.53
CA THR A 106 -30.76 -22.09 42.56
C THR A 106 -31.88 -22.96 41.96
N ALA A 107 -32.35 -22.64 40.75
CA ALA A 107 -33.31 -23.45 40.01
C ALA A 107 -32.69 -24.72 39.38
N GLY A 108 -31.37 -24.89 39.45
CA GLY A 108 -30.64 -26.04 38.91
C GLY A 108 -30.60 -26.08 37.38
N THR A 109 -30.82 -24.94 36.70
CA THR A 109 -30.87 -24.89 35.23
C THR A 109 -29.49 -24.76 34.59
N LEU A 110 -28.52 -24.18 35.31
CA LEU A 110 -27.13 -24.02 34.90
C LEU A 110 -26.21 -23.83 36.12
N THR A 111 -24.91 -23.78 35.89
CA THR A 111 -23.88 -23.50 36.92
C THR A 111 -23.25 -22.12 36.69
N PRO A 112 -22.73 -21.42 37.71
CA PRO A 112 -22.14 -20.09 37.54
C PRO A 112 -21.05 -20.06 36.44
N PHE A 113 -20.13 -21.03 36.47
CA PHE A 113 -19.06 -21.12 35.48
C PHE A 113 -19.60 -21.35 34.05
N ALA A 114 -20.62 -22.20 33.90
CA ALA A 114 -21.26 -22.40 32.59
C ALA A 114 -21.93 -21.11 32.08
N HIS A 115 -22.59 -20.35 32.95
CA HIS A 115 -23.12 -19.04 32.56
C HIS A 115 -22.00 -18.14 32.04
N PHE A 116 -20.94 -18.02 32.82
CA PHE A 116 -19.84 -17.14 32.48
C PHE A 116 -19.16 -17.56 31.17
N PHE A 117 -18.86 -18.85 31.01
CA PHE A 117 -18.21 -19.38 29.83
C PHE A 117 -19.09 -19.24 28.56
N ASP A 118 -20.40 -19.50 28.66
CA ASP A 118 -21.27 -19.47 27.48
C ASP A 118 -21.79 -18.06 27.15
N TYR A 119 -21.94 -17.19 28.16
CA TYR A 119 -22.60 -15.88 28.05
C TYR A 119 -21.88 -14.72 28.75
N GLY A 120 -21.18 -14.94 29.86
CA GLY A 120 -20.59 -13.86 30.66
C GLY A 120 -19.31 -13.27 30.05
N GLN A 121 -18.49 -14.07 29.38
CA GLN A 121 -17.20 -13.65 28.83
C GLN A 121 -17.29 -12.95 27.45
N GLY A 122 -18.46 -12.97 26.80
CA GLY A 122 -18.69 -12.44 25.45
C GLY A 122 -20.19 -12.41 25.11
N ASN A 123 -20.59 -12.14 23.86
CA ASN A 123 -22.02 -12.19 23.43
C ASN A 123 -23.00 -11.24 24.16
N GLY A 124 -22.52 -10.08 24.62
CA GLY A 124 -23.36 -8.94 25.00
C GLY A 124 -23.55 -8.67 26.49
N GLU A 125 -22.97 -9.49 27.40
CA GLU A 125 -23.11 -9.25 28.85
C GLU A 125 -21.85 -8.68 29.54
N LEU A 126 -20.64 -9.09 29.13
CA LEU A 126 -19.35 -8.60 29.68
C LEU A 126 -19.33 -8.57 31.22
N ARG A 127 -19.66 -9.69 31.87
CA ARG A 127 -19.75 -9.76 33.33
C ARG A 127 -18.36 -9.86 33.96
N ALA A 128 -18.18 -9.31 35.16
CA ALA A 128 -16.97 -9.44 35.95
C ALA A 128 -16.86 -10.87 36.54
N PRO A 129 -15.86 -11.70 36.16
CA PRO A 129 -15.69 -13.04 36.74
C PRO A 129 -15.02 -13.06 38.11
N ALA A 130 -14.30 -12.00 38.48
CA ALA A 130 -13.60 -11.85 39.76
C ALA A 130 -13.47 -10.35 40.12
N PRO A 131 -13.23 -9.99 41.38
CA PRO A 131 -13.23 -8.59 41.82
C PRO A 131 -12.25 -7.67 41.08
N GLY A 132 -11.06 -8.17 40.75
CA GLY A 132 -10.03 -7.45 40.01
C GLY A 132 -10.12 -7.61 38.49
N ILE A 133 -11.17 -8.24 37.97
CA ILE A 133 -11.37 -8.50 36.54
C ILE A 133 -12.78 -8.08 36.16
N ASP A 134 -12.90 -6.91 35.54
CA ASP A 134 -14.17 -6.39 35.05
C ASP A 134 -14.10 -6.22 33.53
N LEU A 135 -14.76 -7.12 32.80
CA LEU A 135 -14.75 -7.11 31.33
C LEU A 135 -15.48 -5.89 30.76
N GLN A 136 -16.46 -5.33 31.48
CA GLN A 136 -17.16 -4.12 31.07
C GLN A 136 -16.28 -2.89 31.31
N ALA A 137 -15.62 -2.80 32.46
CA ALA A 137 -14.67 -1.72 32.74
C ALA A 137 -13.46 -1.77 31.77
N TYR A 138 -12.96 -2.98 31.46
CA TYR A 138 -11.88 -3.16 30.48
C TYR A 138 -12.30 -2.69 29.08
N ALA A 139 -13.51 -3.05 28.64
CA ALA A 139 -14.03 -2.58 27.36
C ALA A 139 -14.23 -1.05 27.31
N GLN A 140 -14.66 -0.45 28.41
CA GLN A 140 -14.83 1.01 28.53
C GLN A 140 -13.48 1.76 28.55
N ALA A 141 -12.48 1.20 29.22
CA ALA A 141 -11.14 1.76 29.28
C ALA A 141 -10.37 1.61 27.96
N ASN A 142 -10.77 0.66 27.10
CA ASN A 142 -10.14 0.39 25.80
C ASN A 142 -11.16 0.43 24.65
N PRO A 143 -11.61 1.62 24.22
CA PRO A 143 -12.64 1.78 23.19
C PRO A 143 -12.26 1.17 21.83
N ASP A 144 -10.98 1.09 21.51
CA ASP A 144 -10.47 0.43 20.30
C ASP A 144 -10.73 -1.08 20.33
N VAL A 145 -10.56 -1.70 21.49
CA VAL A 145 -10.87 -3.12 21.72
C VAL A 145 -12.38 -3.35 21.67
N LEU A 146 -13.16 -2.44 22.26
CA LEU A 146 -14.62 -2.48 22.17
C LEU A 146 -15.11 -2.39 20.73
N ALA A 147 -14.56 -1.48 19.92
CA ALA A 147 -14.91 -1.36 18.51
C ALA A 147 -14.58 -2.63 17.71
N GLN A 148 -13.43 -3.25 17.96
CA GLN A 148 -13.07 -4.53 17.32
C GLN A 148 -14.03 -5.66 17.74
N ALA A 149 -14.45 -5.69 19.00
CA ALA A 149 -15.43 -6.66 19.48
C ALA A 149 -16.82 -6.45 18.88
N GLU A 150 -17.28 -5.21 18.76
CA GLU A 150 -18.55 -4.87 18.08
C GLU A 150 -18.52 -5.21 16.58
N ALA A 151 -17.36 -5.08 15.94
CA ALA A 151 -17.13 -5.51 14.56
C ALA A 151 -17.01 -7.05 14.40
N GLY A 152 -17.04 -7.81 15.51
CA GLY A 152 -16.89 -9.26 15.51
C GLY A 152 -15.48 -9.74 15.14
N GLN A 153 -14.48 -8.87 15.31
CA GLN A 153 -13.08 -9.17 14.95
C GLN A 153 -12.35 -9.92 16.07
N ILE A 154 -12.63 -9.61 17.35
CA ILE A 154 -12.04 -10.28 18.51
C ILE A 154 -12.96 -10.14 19.72
N GLY A 155 -13.06 -11.15 20.59
CA GLY A 155 -13.81 -11.00 21.85
C GLY A 155 -13.11 -10.07 22.86
N ILE A 156 -13.86 -9.42 23.75
CA ILE A 156 -13.26 -8.59 24.82
C ILE A 156 -12.36 -9.41 25.75
N ALA A 157 -12.87 -10.55 26.24
CA ALA A 157 -12.08 -11.46 27.06
C ALA A 157 -10.88 -12.00 26.26
N GLU A 158 -11.11 -12.44 25.02
CA GLU A 158 -10.03 -12.92 24.14
C GLU A 158 -8.92 -11.89 23.96
N HIS A 159 -9.29 -10.62 23.73
CA HIS A 159 -8.33 -9.53 23.62
C HIS A 159 -7.56 -9.33 24.92
N LEU A 160 -8.26 -9.27 26.06
CA LEU A 160 -7.63 -9.13 27.38
C LEU A 160 -6.56 -10.20 27.58
N PHE A 161 -6.89 -11.48 27.35
CA PHE A 161 -5.97 -12.59 27.56
C PHE A 161 -4.85 -12.70 26.51
N THR A 162 -5.11 -12.31 25.27
CA THR A 162 -4.16 -12.53 24.17
C THR A 162 -3.22 -11.34 23.95
N TYR A 163 -3.75 -10.11 24.10
CA TYR A 163 -3.06 -8.88 23.72
C TYR A 163 -2.98 -7.86 24.86
N GLY A 164 -4.06 -7.73 25.65
CA GLY A 164 -4.22 -6.68 26.67
C GLY A 164 -3.04 -6.56 27.62
N PHE A 165 -2.50 -7.69 28.10
CA PHE A 165 -1.33 -7.70 28.98
C PHE A 165 -0.03 -7.30 28.30
N ALA A 166 0.22 -7.87 27.13
CA ALA A 166 1.45 -7.57 26.38
C ALA A 166 1.50 -6.10 25.93
N GLU A 167 0.33 -5.50 25.71
CA GLU A 167 0.17 -4.10 25.31
C GLU A 167 0.15 -3.12 26.50
N GLY A 168 0.12 -3.61 27.74
CA GLY A 168 0.05 -2.76 28.94
C GLY A 168 -1.25 -1.97 29.05
N ARG A 169 -2.37 -2.53 28.57
CA ARG A 169 -3.68 -1.87 28.55
C ARG A 169 -4.20 -1.54 29.94
N ASP A 170 -5.00 -0.49 30.03
CA ASP A 170 -5.75 -0.13 31.24
C ASP A 170 -6.79 -1.23 31.50
N LEU A 171 -6.87 -1.76 32.73
CA LEU A 171 -7.84 -2.81 33.07
C LEU A 171 -9.22 -2.25 33.41
N GLY A 172 -9.33 -0.93 33.58
CA GLY A 172 -10.49 -0.27 34.14
C GLY A 172 -10.57 -0.45 35.65
N ASN A 173 -11.63 0.10 36.25
CA ASN A 173 -11.88 -0.01 37.70
C ASN A 173 -10.74 0.50 38.59
N GLY A 174 -9.95 1.45 38.08
CA GLY A 174 -8.79 2.02 38.76
C GLY A 174 -7.54 1.12 38.76
N LEU A 175 -7.50 0.07 37.94
CA LEU A 175 -6.36 -0.83 37.81
C LEU A 175 -5.63 -0.57 36.49
N ASN A 176 -4.36 -0.21 36.56
CA ASN A 176 -3.49 -0.10 35.39
C ASN A 176 -2.34 -1.10 35.48
N LEU A 177 -2.00 -1.78 34.38
CA LEU A 177 -0.88 -2.72 34.37
C LEU A 177 0.47 -2.06 34.67
N ALA A 178 0.61 -0.75 34.45
CA ALA A 178 1.78 0.02 34.84
C ALA A 178 1.99 0.07 36.36
N ASP A 179 0.93 -0.10 37.17
CA ASP A 179 1.04 -0.14 38.65
C ASP A 179 1.79 -1.39 39.13
N PHE A 180 1.90 -2.41 38.26
CA PHE A 180 2.59 -3.68 38.51
C PHE A 180 4.00 -3.71 37.88
N ALA A 181 4.50 -2.57 37.40
CA ALA A 181 5.80 -2.50 36.71
C ALA A 181 6.99 -2.97 37.59
N ASN A 182 6.86 -2.84 38.91
CA ASN A 182 7.89 -3.23 39.87
C ASN A 182 7.64 -4.61 40.52
N ASP A 183 6.51 -5.27 40.25
CA ASP A 183 6.13 -6.54 40.88
C ASP A 183 6.80 -7.73 40.19
N PRO A 184 7.73 -8.45 40.84
CA PRO A 184 8.53 -9.49 40.19
C PRO A 184 7.70 -10.65 39.64
N ASP A 185 6.62 -11.04 40.32
CA ASP A 185 5.77 -12.16 39.89
C ASP A 185 4.91 -11.79 38.69
N PHE A 186 4.36 -10.57 38.68
CA PHE A 186 3.69 -10.04 37.50
C PHE A 186 4.64 -9.92 36.31
N GLN A 187 5.86 -9.39 36.51
CA GLN A 187 6.86 -9.29 35.44
C GLN A 187 7.28 -10.67 34.91
N ALA A 188 7.40 -11.68 35.78
CA ALA A 188 7.69 -13.05 35.36
C ALA A 188 6.54 -13.66 34.54
N ALA A 189 5.29 -13.42 34.93
CA ALA A 189 4.12 -13.85 34.19
C ALA A 189 4.07 -13.21 32.78
N VAL A 190 4.28 -11.89 32.69
CA VAL A 190 4.33 -11.16 31.41
C VAL A 190 5.48 -11.67 30.53
N ALA A 191 6.68 -11.84 31.09
CA ALA A 191 7.85 -12.32 30.35
C ALA A 191 7.68 -13.74 29.79
N SER A 192 6.86 -14.57 30.44
CA SER A 192 6.52 -15.92 29.99
C SER A 192 5.29 -15.97 29.07
N GLY A 193 4.64 -14.83 28.80
CA GLY A 193 3.40 -14.77 28.02
C GLY A 193 2.20 -15.40 28.74
N ASN A 194 2.27 -15.58 30.06
CA ASN A 194 1.21 -16.21 30.85
C ASN A 194 0.24 -15.15 31.40
N ALA A 195 -0.68 -14.69 30.54
CA ALA A 195 -1.70 -13.70 30.89
C ALA A 195 -2.59 -14.15 32.07
N ALA A 196 -2.88 -15.45 32.19
CA ALA A 196 -3.69 -15.98 33.29
C ALA A 196 -3.00 -15.81 34.65
N ALA A 197 -1.69 -16.08 34.73
CA ALA A 197 -0.91 -15.84 35.95
C ALA A 197 -0.77 -14.34 36.26
N ALA A 198 -0.60 -13.50 35.23
CA ALA A 198 -0.54 -12.05 35.40
C ALA A 198 -1.85 -11.50 35.98
N LEU A 199 -2.99 -11.94 35.45
CA LEU A 199 -4.32 -11.56 35.96
C LEU A 199 -4.61 -12.09 37.35
N ALA A 200 -4.15 -13.30 37.67
CA ALA A 200 -4.30 -13.86 39.00
C ALA A 200 -3.59 -12.97 40.03
N ARG A 201 -2.39 -12.50 39.69
CA ARG A 201 -1.63 -11.55 40.51
C ARG A 201 -2.31 -10.19 40.62
N VAL A 202 -2.86 -9.67 39.52
CA VAL A 202 -3.67 -8.43 39.56
C VAL A 202 -4.86 -8.59 40.51
N ASN A 203 -5.62 -9.68 40.37
CA ASN A 203 -6.81 -9.93 41.19
C ASN A 203 -6.47 -10.10 42.69
N GLU A 204 -5.32 -10.68 43.01
CA GLU A 204 -4.80 -10.80 44.38
C GLU A 204 -4.48 -9.43 45.00
N VAL A 205 -3.79 -8.55 44.26
CA VAL A 205 -3.29 -7.27 44.78
C VAL A 205 -4.33 -6.16 44.71
N ALA A 206 -5.26 -6.20 43.74
CA ALA A 206 -6.25 -5.16 43.48
C ALA A 206 -6.93 -4.60 44.74
N PRO A 207 -7.43 -5.42 45.69
CA PRO A 207 -8.10 -4.90 46.88
C PRO A 207 -7.25 -3.96 47.73
N PHE A 208 -5.93 -4.13 47.72
CA PHE A 208 -4.97 -3.37 48.54
C PHE A 208 -4.46 -2.10 47.84
N LEU A 209 -4.76 -1.90 46.56
CA LEU A 209 -4.35 -0.70 45.82
C LEU A 209 -5.29 0.47 46.13
N PRO A 210 -4.76 1.68 46.40
CA PRO A 210 -5.58 2.84 46.73
C PRO A 210 -6.43 3.34 45.56
N ALA A 211 -6.02 3.04 44.31
CA ALA A 211 -6.75 3.42 43.10
C ALA A 211 -7.89 2.45 42.77
N PHE A 212 -7.87 1.22 43.30
CA PHE A 212 -8.87 0.20 42.99
C PHE A 212 -10.26 0.64 43.45
N THR A 213 -11.20 0.60 42.51
CA THR A 213 -12.60 0.87 42.80
C THR A 213 -13.30 -0.47 43.08
N PRO A 214 -13.65 -0.81 44.33
CA PRO A 214 -14.27 -2.10 44.60
C PRO A 214 -15.66 -2.19 43.95
N PRO A 215 -16.06 -3.38 43.42
CA PRO A 215 -17.41 -3.60 42.91
C PRO A 215 -18.48 -3.27 43.95
N GLU A 216 -19.65 -2.80 43.49
CA GLU A 216 -20.71 -2.34 44.38
C GLU A 216 -21.14 -3.45 45.36
N GLY A 217 -21.14 -3.13 46.65
CA GLY A 217 -21.56 -4.05 47.71
C GLY A 217 -20.55 -5.15 48.05
N TRP A 218 -19.43 -5.26 47.34
CA TRP A 218 -18.41 -6.26 47.59
C TRP A 218 -17.35 -5.77 48.59
N THR A 219 -16.90 -6.67 49.46
CA THR A 219 -15.74 -6.45 50.34
C THR A 219 -14.85 -7.70 50.35
N PRO A 220 -13.51 -7.56 50.45
CA PRO A 220 -12.62 -8.71 50.53
C PRO A 220 -12.91 -9.60 51.75
N ALA A 221 -12.60 -10.89 51.64
CA ALA A 221 -12.70 -11.81 52.76
C ALA A 221 -11.77 -11.39 53.91
N ALA A 222 -12.18 -11.65 55.15
CA ALA A 222 -11.42 -11.25 56.34
C ALA A 222 -10.02 -11.90 56.39
N ASP A 223 -9.89 -13.09 55.81
CA ASP A 223 -8.66 -13.88 55.70
C ASP A 223 -7.99 -13.77 54.32
N ALA A 224 -8.29 -12.70 53.56
CA ALA A 224 -7.62 -12.45 52.28
C ALA A 224 -6.09 -12.37 52.45
N SER A 225 -5.36 -13.08 51.60
CA SER A 225 -3.90 -13.05 51.55
C SER A 225 -3.38 -11.64 51.34
N ILE A 226 -2.54 -11.16 52.26
CA ILE A 226 -1.93 -9.83 52.18
C ILE A 226 -0.67 -9.91 51.31
N PRO A 227 -0.56 -9.15 50.20
CA PRO A 227 0.54 -9.24 49.26
C PRO A 227 1.79 -8.50 49.76
N VAL A 228 2.43 -9.04 50.80
CA VAL A 228 3.63 -8.44 51.43
C VAL A 228 4.86 -8.45 50.54
N ASP A 229 4.85 -9.25 49.48
CA ASP A 229 5.89 -9.36 48.46
C ASP A 229 5.71 -8.41 47.28
N PHE A 230 4.54 -7.77 47.15
CA PHE A 230 4.27 -6.79 46.10
C PHE A 230 5.11 -5.52 46.31
N ILE A 231 5.75 -5.09 45.23
CA ILE A 231 6.55 -3.86 45.19
C ILE A 231 5.78 -2.82 44.37
N PRO A 232 5.15 -1.82 45.00
CA PRO A 232 4.41 -0.79 44.27
C PRO A 232 5.34 0.15 43.49
N THR A 233 4.77 0.91 42.56
CA THR A 233 5.44 2.04 41.90
C THR A 233 5.76 3.17 42.89
N GLU A 234 6.71 4.04 42.53
CA GLU A 234 7.19 5.10 43.42
C GLU A 234 6.04 6.03 43.86
N GLY A 235 5.90 6.22 45.18
CA GLY A 235 4.86 7.08 45.76
C GLY A 235 3.52 6.38 46.04
N VAL A 236 3.35 5.12 45.63
CA VAL A 236 2.15 4.33 45.95
C VAL A 236 2.40 3.53 47.23
N ARG A 237 1.43 3.58 48.16
CA ARG A 237 1.40 2.74 49.36
C ARG A 237 0.13 1.91 49.37
N LEU A 238 0.26 0.63 49.67
CA LEU A 238 -0.87 -0.29 49.80
C LEU A 238 -1.68 0.03 51.07
N GLN A 239 -2.98 -0.24 51.00
CA GLN A 239 -3.92 -0.02 52.11
C GLN A 239 -4.51 -1.35 52.55
N ILE A 240 -4.76 -1.49 53.85
CA ILE A 240 -5.51 -2.65 54.37
C ILE A 240 -7.01 -2.35 54.19
N PRO A 241 -7.72 -3.12 53.33
CA PRO A 241 -9.14 -2.86 53.06
C PRO A 241 -9.98 -3.06 54.32
N GLN A 242 -11.11 -2.37 54.38
CA GLN A 242 -12.03 -2.53 55.50
C GLN A 242 -12.52 -3.98 55.59
N GLY A 243 -12.29 -4.62 56.74
CA GLY A 243 -12.73 -5.99 57.02
C GLY A 243 -11.64 -7.06 56.90
N VAL A 244 -10.50 -6.75 56.29
CA VAL A 244 -9.34 -7.65 56.24
C VAL A 244 -8.61 -7.63 57.58
N GLU A 245 -8.37 -8.79 58.17
CA GLU A 245 -7.61 -8.95 59.41
C GLU A 245 -6.14 -9.22 59.10
N VAL A 246 -5.21 -8.47 59.72
CA VAL A 246 -3.77 -8.73 59.61
C VAL A 246 -3.41 -9.83 60.62
N PRO A 247 -2.92 -11.01 60.18
CA PRO A 247 -2.51 -12.08 61.08
C PRO A 247 -1.38 -11.65 62.03
N ASP A 248 -1.38 -12.15 63.27
CA ASP A 248 -0.40 -11.79 64.31
C ASP A 248 1.06 -12.10 63.92
N ASP A 249 1.28 -12.99 62.96
CA ASP A 249 2.58 -13.42 62.45
C ASP A 249 3.06 -12.65 61.20
N ILE A 250 2.25 -11.71 60.69
CA ILE A 250 2.60 -10.86 59.55
C ILE A 250 2.97 -9.45 60.03
N GLU A 251 4.20 -9.02 59.74
CA GLU A 251 4.64 -7.63 59.90
C GLU A 251 4.46 -6.90 58.56
N LEU A 252 3.66 -5.83 58.54
CA LEU A 252 3.40 -5.05 57.32
C LEU A 252 4.66 -4.28 56.88
N PRO A 253 5.14 -4.48 55.64
CA PRO A 253 6.27 -3.73 55.10
C PRO A 253 5.97 -2.23 54.98
N ASP A 254 7.00 -1.40 54.82
CA ASP A 254 6.86 0.05 54.61
C ASP A 254 6.10 0.43 53.32
N THR A 255 5.91 -0.52 52.41
CA THR A 255 5.06 -0.40 51.22
C THR A 255 3.56 -0.29 51.58
N PHE A 256 3.15 -0.65 52.79
CA PHE A 256 1.81 -0.40 53.31
C PHE A 256 1.73 0.93 54.08
N GLU A 257 0.55 1.54 54.09
CA GLU A 257 0.24 2.61 55.03
C GLU A 257 0.28 2.07 56.48
N GLN A 258 1.23 2.56 57.28
CA GLN A 258 1.41 2.10 58.67
C GLN A 258 0.25 2.59 59.56
N PRO A 259 -0.41 1.70 60.32
CA PRO A 259 -1.48 2.09 61.24
C PRO A 259 -0.95 3.04 62.32
N GLY A 260 -1.29 4.33 62.21
CA GLY A 260 -0.94 5.36 63.19
C GLY A 260 0.23 6.29 62.83
N SER A 261 0.85 6.17 61.65
CA SER A 261 1.85 7.13 61.19
C SER A 261 1.20 8.35 60.51
N SER A 262 0.45 9.14 61.28
CA SER A 262 0.36 10.57 60.99
C SER A 262 1.71 11.16 61.41
N GLU A 263 2.58 11.46 60.44
CA GLU A 263 3.77 12.26 60.74
C GLU A 263 3.30 13.59 61.34
N THR A 264 3.61 13.77 62.63
CA THR A 264 3.51 15.05 63.33
C THR A 264 4.87 15.72 63.24
N PRO A 265 5.00 16.88 62.57
CA PRO A 265 6.21 17.68 62.70
C PRO A 265 6.30 18.24 64.13
N ASP A 266 7.46 18.06 64.74
CA ASP A 266 7.88 18.60 66.04
C ASP A 266 7.55 20.10 66.20
N GLU A 267 6.59 20.42 67.07
CA GLU A 267 6.43 21.77 67.62
C GLU A 267 7.11 21.88 68.99
N SER A 268 8.36 22.36 68.99
CA SER A 268 8.89 23.14 70.11
C SER A 268 9.54 24.44 69.61
N GLY A 269 8.69 25.43 69.28
CA GLY A 269 9.20 26.73 68.84
C GLY A 269 8.15 27.82 68.54
N SER A 270 7.34 28.18 69.53
CA SER A 270 6.72 29.53 69.71
C SER A 270 6.56 30.42 68.46
N GLY A 271 5.38 30.41 67.83
CA GLY A 271 5.03 31.42 66.83
C GLY A 271 3.72 31.22 66.05
N GLY A 272 2.56 31.27 66.74
CA GLY A 272 1.23 31.64 66.22
C GLY A 272 0.79 31.31 64.78
N GLY A 273 -0.11 30.33 64.66
CA GLY A 273 -1.05 30.18 63.54
C GLY A 273 -1.27 28.72 63.16
N THR A 274 -2.40 28.11 63.54
CA THR A 274 -2.85 26.82 62.99
C THR A 274 -2.81 26.88 61.45
N PRO A 275 -2.22 25.90 60.74
CA PRO A 275 -2.39 25.79 59.30
C PRO A 275 -3.89 25.63 59.05
N SER A 276 -4.52 26.65 58.50
CA SER A 276 -5.92 26.57 58.10
C SER A 276 -6.02 25.52 57.00
N THR A 277 -6.89 24.52 57.19
CA THR A 277 -7.28 23.58 56.13
C THR A 277 -7.55 24.36 54.84
N PRO A 278 -7.05 23.90 53.68
CA PRO A 278 -7.38 24.54 52.41
C PRO A 278 -8.90 24.69 52.30
N THR A 279 -9.35 25.92 52.09
CA THR A 279 -10.78 26.22 51.93
C THR A 279 -11.04 26.60 50.49
N PHE A 280 -12.20 26.21 49.98
CA PHE A 280 -12.70 26.64 48.69
C PHE A 280 -14.14 27.10 48.84
N SER A 281 -14.43 28.29 48.32
CA SER A 281 -15.75 28.92 48.42
C SER A 281 -16.15 29.51 47.08
N VAL A 282 -17.44 29.35 46.78
CA VAL A 282 -18.10 30.01 45.65
C VAL A 282 -19.08 31.00 46.25
N THR A 283 -18.97 32.27 45.89
CA THR A 283 -19.88 33.31 46.35
C THR A 283 -20.64 33.92 45.19
N GLU A 284 -21.95 34.02 45.35
CA GLU A 284 -22.82 34.74 44.44
C GLU A 284 -22.71 36.25 44.70
N SER A 285 -22.53 37.02 43.63
CA SER A 285 -22.50 38.48 43.65
C SER A 285 -23.56 39.02 42.71
N GLY A 286 -24.44 39.86 43.24
CA GLY A 286 -25.56 40.44 42.51
C GLY A 286 -26.92 40.07 43.13
N THR A 287 -27.99 40.23 42.35
CA THR A 287 -29.35 39.87 42.76
C THR A 287 -30.08 39.31 41.55
N SER A 288 -30.82 38.21 41.73
CA SER A 288 -31.62 37.57 40.66
C SER A 288 -32.40 38.61 39.84
N PRO A 289 -32.35 38.53 38.49
CA PRO A 289 -31.73 37.47 37.67
C PRO A 289 -30.25 37.71 37.32
N ASN A 290 -29.59 38.72 37.91
CA ASN A 290 -28.23 39.12 37.56
C ASN A 290 -27.24 38.67 38.64
N ILE A 291 -26.97 37.37 38.68
CA ILE A 291 -26.00 36.77 39.60
C ILE A 291 -24.74 36.36 38.83
N THR A 292 -23.59 36.66 39.44
CA THR A 292 -22.26 36.22 38.99
C THR A 292 -21.57 35.43 40.09
N LEU A 293 -20.73 34.46 39.73
CA LEU A 293 -19.98 33.66 40.69
C LEU A 293 -18.59 34.25 40.92
N THR A 294 -18.13 34.19 42.17
CA THR A 294 -16.77 34.52 42.57
C THR A 294 -16.13 33.33 43.25
N PHE A 295 -14.92 32.96 42.85
CA PHE A 295 -14.16 31.85 43.42
C PHE A 295 -13.10 32.40 44.36
N ALA A 296 -13.09 31.96 45.62
CA ALA A 296 -12.09 32.37 46.62
C ALA A 296 -11.73 31.22 47.54
N GLY A 297 -10.52 31.25 48.12
CA GLY A 297 -10.06 30.21 49.01
C GLY A 297 -8.55 30.06 49.04
N SER A 298 -8.07 29.18 49.92
CA SER A 298 -6.66 28.77 50.02
C SER A 298 -6.34 27.48 49.26
N ALA A 299 -7.34 26.73 48.79
CA ALA A 299 -7.12 25.58 47.90
C ALA A 299 -6.52 26.01 46.55
N THR A 300 -5.58 25.22 46.03
CA THR A 300 -4.86 25.47 44.77
C THR A 300 -5.32 24.50 43.67
N GLY A 301 -5.01 24.78 42.39
CA GLY A 301 -5.38 23.90 41.27
C GLY A 301 -6.58 24.38 40.44
N ASP A 302 -6.89 23.63 39.39
CA ASP A 302 -8.03 23.90 38.51
C ASP A 302 -9.36 23.65 39.24
N ILE A 303 -10.40 24.39 38.87
CA ILE A 303 -11.75 24.20 39.44
C ILE A 303 -12.49 23.23 38.54
N THR A 304 -12.90 22.10 39.08
CA THR A 304 -13.73 21.15 38.35
C THR A 304 -15.20 21.47 38.56
N VAL A 305 -15.97 21.43 37.47
CA VAL A 305 -17.43 21.64 37.50
C VAL A 305 -18.13 20.36 37.09
N THR A 306 -19.11 19.97 37.90
CA THR A 306 -20.05 18.89 37.59
C THR A 306 -21.46 19.43 37.71
N GLU A 307 -22.33 19.03 36.79
CA GLU A 307 -23.75 19.36 36.83
C GLU A 307 -24.55 18.08 37.13
N ASN A 308 -25.56 18.21 37.98
CA ASN A 308 -26.51 17.14 38.26
C ASN A 308 -27.92 17.73 38.48
N ALA A 309 -28.84 17.43 37.56
CA ALA A 309 -30.25 17.81 37.62
C ALA A 309 -30.51 19.33 37.83
N GLY A 310 -29.71 20.17 37.18
CA GLY A 310 -29.78 21.63 37.20
C GLY A 310 -28.87 22.30 38.24
N ALA A 311 -28.28 21.53 39.16
CA ALA A 311 -27.41 22.05 40.22
C ALA A 311 -25.94 21.93 39.83
N LEU A 312 -25.19 23.03 40.00
CA LEU A 312 -23.75 23.03 39.80
C LEU A 312 -23.01 22.68 41.09
N THR A 313 -22.06 21.75 40.96
CA THR A 313 -21.10 21.40 42.00
C THR A 313 -19.71 21.82 41.53
N PHE A 314 -18.99 22.55 42.39
CA PHE A 314 -17.62 23.00 42.12
C PHE A 314 -16.68 22.32 43.10
N THR A 315 -15.61 21.73 42.59
CA THR A 315 -14.55 21.15 43.41
C THR A 315 -13.21 21.76 43.04
N ARG A 316 -12.31 21.87 44.02
CA ARG A 316 -10.93 22.28 43.81
C ARG A 316 -10.06 21.51 44.79
N ASP A 317 -9.06 20.78 44.27
CA ASP A 317 -8.16 19.97 45.09
C ASP A 317 -8.90 18.97 46.00
N GLY A 318 -9.94 18.32 45.47
CA GLY A 318 -10.81 17.40 46.24
C GLY A 318 -11.80 18.05 47.21
N HIS A 319 -11.78 19.38 47.36
CA HIS A 319 -12.67 20.10 48.27
C HIS A 319 -13.89 20.66 47.51
N GLU A 320 -15.10 20.27 47.91
CA GLU A 320 -16.35 20.83 47.38
C GLU A 320 -16.60 22.24 47.92
N ALA A 321 -17.09 23.14 47.07
CA ALA A 321 -17.47 24.48 47.47
C ALA A 321 -18.65 24.47 48.44
N SER A 322 -18.66 25.42 49.38
CA SER A 322 -19.70 25.54 50.41
C SER A 322 -21.10 25.92 49.90
N THR A 323 -21.28 26.17 48.61
CA THR A 323 -22.53 26.66 47.99
C THR A 323 -22.77 25.95 46.65
N LYS A 324 -24.04 25.76 46.30
CA LYS A 324 -24.50 25.08 45.07
C LYS A 324 -25.40 26.02 44.27
N PRO A 325 -24.85 26.87 43.39
CA PRO A 325 -25.64 27.83 42.62
C PRO A 325 -26.47 27.12 41.54
N ASP A 326 -27.61 27.72 41.18
CA ASP A 326 -28.51 27.29 40.09
C ASP A 326 -28.24 28.11 38.82
N LEU A 327 -28.31 27.47 37.66
CA LEU A 327 -28.18 28.08 36.33
C LEU A 327 -29.25 29.13 36.01
N THR A 328 -30.44 29.04 36.63
CA THR A 328 -31.60 29.89 36.28
C THR A 328 -31.40 31.37 36.62
N ASP A 329 -30.62 31.68 37.65
CA ASP A 329 -30.40 33.03 38.16
C ASP A 329 -29.06 33.65 37.71
N LEU A 330 -28.24 32.92 36.95
CA LEU A 330 -26.93 33.39 36.49
C LEU A 330 -27.03 34.25 35.23
N ASP A 331 -26.20 35.28 35.17
CA ASP A 331 -26.02 36.13 33.98
C ASP A 331 -25.38 35.38 32.81
N ASP A 332 -25.61 35.85 31.58
CA ASP A 332 -24.81 35.42 30.44
C ASP A 332 -23.34 35.83 30.66
N ALA A 333 -22.43 34.85 30.71
CA ALA A 333 -21.06 34.99 31.23
C ALA A 333 -20.92 35.20 32.75
N GLY A 334 -21.91 34.79 33.55
CA GLY A 334 -21.88 34.86 35.02
C GLY A 334 -20.93 33.86 35.71
N ILE A 335 -20.39 32.87 34.98
CA ILE A 335 -19.42 31.90 35.50
C ILE A 335 -18.02 32.22 34.95
N PRO A 336 -17.08 32.70 35.79
CA PRO A 336 -15.71 32.98 35.37
C PRO A 336 -14.83 31.72 35.29
N GLY A 337 -13.63 31.83 34.71
CA GLY A 337 -12.63 30.75 34.60
C GLY A 337 -11.28 31.07 35.25
N PRO A 338 -10.30 30.15 35.19
CA PRO A 338 -10.33 28.88 34.45
C PRO A 338 -11.11 27.75 35.16
N LEU A 339 -11.91 27.01 34.41
CA LEU A 339 -12.67 25.85 34.85
C LEU A 339 -12.27 24.61 34.04
N THR A 340 -12.45 23.43 34.62
CA THR A 340 -12.30 22.13 33.98
C THR A 340 -13.61 21.34 34.11
N MET A 341 -14.05 20.65 33.06
CA MET A 341 -15.27 19.84 33.09
C MET A 341 -15.27 18.76 32.00
N SER A 342 -16.20 17.80 32.08
CA SER A 342 -16.42 16.84 31.00
C SER A 342 -17.22 17.44 29.84
N ALA A 343 -17.14 16.83 28.65
CA ALA A 343 -18.00 17.19 27.52
C ALA A 343 -19.49 17.07 27.83
N ALA A 344 -19.90 16.09 28.64
CA ALA A 344 -21.28 15.91 29.07
C ALA A 344 -21.77 17.09 29.92
N THR A 345 -20.96 17.50 30.90
CA THR A 345 -21.28 18.68 31.73
C THR A 345 -21.32 19.94 30.88
N PHE A 346 -20.34 20.16 29.99
CA PHE A 346 -20.31 21.34 29.12
C PHE A 346 -21.55 21.44 28.23
N ALA A 347 -22.03 20.31 27.71
CA ALA A 347 -23.17 20.24 26.80
C ALA A 347 -24.55 20.45 27.47
N VAL A 348 -24.61 20.62 28.80
CA VAL A 348 -25.87 20.88 29.51
C VAL A 348 -26.50 22.18 29.00
N THR A 349 -27.78 22.09 28.62
CA THR A 349 -28.55 23.20 28.04
C THR A 349 -28.56 24.38 29.01
N GLY A 350 -27.84 25.45 28.66
CA GLY A 350 -27.76 26.69 29.45
C GLY A 350 -26.39 26.93 30.07
N LEU A 351 -25.66 25.89 30.54
CA LEU A 351 -24.37 26.07 31.21
C LEU A 351 -23.34 26.76 30.31
N ALA A 352 -23.16 26.27 29.07
CA ALA A 352 -22.20 26.85 28.13
C ALA A 352 -22.43 28.35 27.85
N ALA A 353 -23.69 28.79 27.84
CA ALA A 353 -24.03 30.20 27.63
C ALA A 353 -23.61 31.09 28.81
N LYS A 354 -23.64 30.54 30.03
CA LYS A 354 -23.26 31.23 31.28
C LYS A 354 -21.75 31.30 31.51
N LEU A 355 -20.94 30.55 30.76
CA LEU A 355 -19.48 30.63 30.82
C LEU A 355 -18.95 31.93 30.20
N ALA A 356 -17.92 32.52 30.80
CA ALA A 356 -17.14 33.58 30.16
C ALA A 356 -16.31 33.04 28.98
N ALA A 357 -15.91 33.92 28.05
CA ALA A 357 -15.09 33.52 26.91
C ALA A 357 -13.69 33.06 27.36
N GLY A 358 -13.17 31.98 26.75
CA GLY A 358 -11.85 31.43 27.07
C GLY A 358 -11.69 30.88 28.50
N ALA A 359 -12.80 30.68 29.21
CA ALA A 359 -12.79 30.36 30.64
C ALA A 359 -12.64 28.86 30.94
N THR A 360 -12.69 27.99 29.94
CA THR A 360 -13.00 26.58 30.17
C THR A 360 -12.05 25.64 29.44
N LYS A 361 -11.57 24.64 30.17
CA LYS A 361 -10.97 23.41 29.65
C LYS A 361 -12.00 22.29 29.72
N VAL A 362 -12.06 21.46 28.69
CA VAL A 362 -13.01 20.35 28.59
C VAL A 362 -12.25 19.08 28.25
N ASP A 363 -12.51 18.03 29.01
CA ASP A 363 -12.16 16.67 28.64
C ASP A 363 -13.24 16.12 27.70
N ALA A 364 -12.85 15.83 26.45
CA ALA A 364 -13.71 15.33 25.40
C ALA A 364 -13.73 13.79 25.30
N SER A 365 -13.14 13.09 26.26
CA SER A 365 -13.17 11.63 26.33
C SER A 365 -14.59 11.09 26.21
N GLY A 366 -14.84 10.22 25.23
CA GLY A 366 -16.15 9.61 24.99
C GLY A 366 -17.25 10.58 24.57
N ALA A 367 -16.92 11.80 24.11
CA ALA A 367 -17.92 12.78 23.70
C ALA A 367 -18.77 12.28 22.53
N THR A 368 -20.10 12.32 22.70
CA THR A 368 -21.07 12.01 21.65
C THR A 368 -21.10 13.11 20.58
N ALA A 369 -21.61 12.79 19.38
CA ALA A 369 -21.76 13.77 18.30
C ALA A 369 -22.53 15.04 18.73
N ALA A 370 -23.60 14.89 19.53
CA ALA A 370 -24.37 16.03 20.04
C ALA A 370 -23.54 16.91 21.01
N GLN A 371 -22.70 16.29 21.84
CA GLN A 371 -21.80 17.02 22.74
C GLN A 371 -20.69 17.74 21.96
N LEU A 372 -20.14 17.12 20.91
CA LEU A 372 -19.17 17.75 20.01
C LEU A 372 -19.76 18.94 19.23
N THR A 373 -21.01 18.83 18.75
CA THR A 373 -21.73 19.96 18.15
C THR A 373 -21.92 21.11 19.15
N ALA A 374 -22.26 20.79 20.41
CA ALA A 374 -22.41 21.80 21.46
C ALA A 374 -21.07 22.49 21.79
N LEU A 375 -19.97 21.72 21.84
CA LEU A 375 -18.60 22.23 22.01
C LEU A 375 -18.20 23.16 20.86
N SER A 376 -18.38 22.73 19.62
CA SER A 376 -18.09 23.53 18.42
C SER A 376 -18.90 24.83 18.40
N SER A 377 -20.22 24.74 18.66
CA SER A 377 -21.12 25.91 18.70
C SER A 377 -20.72 26.94 19.76
N ASN A 378 -20.02 26.49 20.81
CA ASN A 378 -19.54 27.32 21.91
C ASN A 378 -18.01 27.40 21.99
N ALA A 379 -17.29 27.18 20.88
CA ALA A 379 -15.81 27.13 20.89
C ALA A 379 -15.15 28.41 21.44
N ALA A 380 -15.81 29.56 21.34
CA ALA A 380 -15.34 30.82 21.94
C ALA A 380 -15.30 30.80 23.49
N LYS A 381 -16.05 29.89 24.13
CA LYS A 381 -16.06 29.69 25.58
C LYS A 381 -14.89 28.83 26.05
N LEU A 382 -14.34 28.01 25.16
CA LEU A 382 -13.16 27.19 25.41
C LEU A 382 -11.89 28.04 25.38
N ALA A 383 -11.01 27.77 26.35
CA ALA A 383 -9.66 28.32 26.38
C ALA A 383 -8.89 27.98 25.10
N ALA A 384 -7.81 28.71 24.80
CA ALA A 384 -6.83 28.21 23.84
C ALA A 384 -6.28 26.89 24.39
N ASP A 385 -6.23 25.86 23.55
CA ASP A 385 -5.79 24.52 23.94
C ASP A 385 -6.63 24.00 25.14
N GLY A 386 -7.93 24.30 25.08
CA GLY A 386 -8.89 24.01 26.14
C GLY A 386 -9.69 22.73 25.90
N LEU A 387 -9.32 21.90 24.93
CA LEU A 387 -10.01 20.64 24.65
C LEU A 387 -8.98 19.52 24.65
N SER A 388 -9.14 18.53 25.54
CA SER A 388 -8.27 17.36 25.62
C SER A 388 -9.01 16.09 25.25
N ASN A 389 -8.28 15.04 24.87
CA ASN A 389 -8.80 13.72 24.52
C ASN A 389 -9.87 13.78 23.40
N LEU A 390 -9.69 14.71 22.44
CA LEU A 390 -10.65 14.89 21.36
C LEU A 390 -10.54 13.73 20.37
N THR A 391 -11.67 13.08 20.09
CA THR A 391 -11.78 12.12 18.97
C THR A 391 -12.77 12.64 17.94
N LEU A 392 -12.33 12.73 16.69
CA LEU A 392 -13.16 13.12 15.55
C LEU A 392 -13.38 11.95 14.59
N THR A 393 -14.55 11.94 13.96
CA THR A 393 -14.99 10.94 12.98
C THR A 393 -15.74 11.64 11.85
N ASN A 394 -16.26 10.89 10.89
CA ASN A 394 -17.12 11.41 9.82
C ASN A 394 -18.51 11.93 10.28
N THR A 395 -18.76 12.01 11.58
CA THR A 395 -20.03 12.54 12.12
C THR A 395 -20.00 14.04 12.37
N GLN A 396 -18.83 14.68 12.29
CA GLN A 396 -18.66 16.13 12.39
C GLN A 396 -18.66 16.78 11.00
N SER A 397 -19.23 17.97 10.89
CA SER A 397 -19.09 18.81 9.70
C SER A 397 -17.71 19.47 9.64
N THR A 398 -17.29 19.90 8.45
CA THR A 398 -16.03 20.63 8.21
C THR A 398 -15.82 21.83 9.15
N THR A 399 -16.91 22.57 9.44
CA THR A 399 -16.84 23.71 10.39
C THR A 399 -16.62 23.24 11.82
N GLU A 400 -17.24 22.14 12.23
CA GLU A 400 -17.03 21.56 13.56
C GLU A 400 -15.62 21.02 13.71
N ILE A 401 -15.08 20.32 12.71
CA ILE A 401 -13.70 19.83 12.69
C ILE A 401 -12.73 20.99 12.94
N GLY A 402 -12.84 22.08 12.16
CA GLY A 402 -11.97 23.24 12.30
C GLY A 402 -12.08 23.93 13.67
N ASN A 403 -13.29 24.10 14.18
CA ASN A 403 -13.52 24.74 15.49
C ASN A 403 -12.96 23.89 16.65
N LEU A 404 -13.17 22.58 16.62
CA LEU A 404 -12.78 21.66 17.67
C LEU A 404 -11.26 21.45 17.67
N LEU A 405 -10.65 21.17 16.51
CA LEU A 405 -9.20 21.04 16.39
C LEU A 405 -8.48 22.34 16.74
N GLY A 406 -9.03 23.50 16.35
CA GLY A 406 -8.48 24.81 16.73
C GLY A 406 -8.45 25.08 18.24
N LYS A 407 -9.11 24.22 19.05
CA LYS A 407 -9.13 24.28 20.51
C LYS A 407 -8.46 23.07 21.17
N ALA A 408 -8.03 22.08 20.39
CA ALA A 408 -7.47 20.84 20.91
C ALA A 408 -6.04 21.02 21.45
N THR A 409 -5.71 20.20 22.45
CA THR A 409 -4.36 19.94 22.96
C THR A 409 -3.81 18.68 22.32
N ASP A 410 -4.63 17.63 22.32
CA ASP A 410 -4.43 16.34 21.69
C ASP A 410 -5.73 15.91 21.00
N ALA A 411 -5.60 15.52 19.73
CA ALA A 411 -6.72 15.02 18.95
C ALA A 411 -6.34 13.74 18.22
N GLN A 412 -7.33 12.86 18.10
CA GLN A 412 -7.34 11.71 17.20
C GLN A 412 -8.44 11.89 16.16
N VAL A 413 -8.21 11.40 14.95
CA VAL A 413 -9.10 11.54 13.81
C VAL A 413 -9.25 10.20 13.12
N THR A 414 -10.44 9.63 13.11
CA THR A 414 -10.77 8.50 12.23
C THR A 414 -11.27 9.04 10.90
N ALA A 415 -10.41 8.99 9.88
CA ALA A 415 -10.63 9.60 8.57
C ALA A 415 -11.63 8.83 7.67
N THR A 416 -12.03 7.63 8.05
CA THR A 416 -12.94 6.79 7.26
C THR A 416 -14.23 7.55 6.92
N ASN A 417 -14.51 7.69 5.62
CA ASN A 417 -15.64 8.45 5.05
C ASN A 417 -15.61 9.98 5.24
N MET A 418 -14.47 10.57 5.60
CA MET A 418 -14.27 12.02 5.46
C MET A 418 -14.05 12.38 3.99
N ASP A 419 -14.67 13.46 3.53
CA ASP A 419 -14.39 13.99 2.20
C ASP A 419 -13.14 14.90 2.20
N GLY A 420 -12.72 15.36 1.02
CA GLY A 420 -11.52 16.19 0.92
C GLY A 420 -11.63 17.53 1.66
N THR A 421 -12.83 18.09 1.82
CA THR A 421 -13.01 19.34 2.57
C THR A 421 -12.88 19.12 4.08
N ASP A 422 -13.37 17.99 4.59
CA ASP A 422 -13.15 17.57 5.97
C ASP A 422 -11.66 17.30 6.24
N LEU A 423 -10.99 16.59 5.33
CA LEU A 423 -9.55 16.32 5.43
C LEU A 423 -8.71 17.60 5.34
N ALA A 424 -9.09 18.59 4.54
CA ALA A 424 -8.43 19.90 4.52
C ALA A 424 -8.58 20.64 5.86
N ALA A 425 -9.73 20.53 6.52
CA ALA A 425 -9.92 21.09 7.86
C ALA A 425 -9.04 20.41 8.92
N VAL A 426 -8.82 19.10 8.79
CA VAL A 426 -7.85 18.34 9.60
C VAL A 426 -6.42 18.82 9.31
N SER A 427 -6.03 18.89 8.04
CA SER A 427 -4.71 19.38 7.59
C SER A 427 -4.39 20.77 8.14
N THR A 428 -5.34 21.69 8.08
CA THR A 428 -5.17 23.07 8.59
C THR A 428 -4.74 23.10 10.06
N ASN A 429 -5.17 22.13 10.85
CA ASN A 429 -4.85 22.01 12.28
C ASN A 429 -4.01 20.76 12.58
N ILE A 430 -3.21 20.27 11.63
CA ILE A 430 -2.49 18.99 11.74
C ILE A 430 -1.60 18.91 12.98
N ALA A 431 -1.04 20.04 13.43
CA ALA A 431 -0.20 20.11 14.63
C ALA A 431 -0.96 19.84 15.95
N LYS A 432 -2.30 19.83 15.90
CA LYS A 432 -3.19 19.50 17.02
C LYS A 432 -3.54 18.02 17.08
N VAL A 433 -3.29 17.30 15.99
CA VAL A 433 -3.45 15.85 15.93
C VAL A 433 -2.16 15.20 16.43
N VAL A 434 -2.31 14.20 17.30
CA VAL A 434 -1.14 13.49 17.86
C VAL A 434 -0.41 12.70 16.78
N THR A 435 0.85 12.32 17.05
CA THR A 435 1.59 11.40 16.15
C THR A 435 0.83 10.08 16.03
N ASP A 436 0.74 9.55 14.81
CA ASP A 436 -0.13 8.40 14.48
C ASP A 436 -1.61 8.57 14.89
N GLY A 437 -2.08 9.81 15.09
CA GLY A 437 -3.45 10.13 15.52
C GLY A 437 -4.50 10.11 14.41
N ILE A 438 -4.11 10.11 13.13
CA ILE A 438 -5.04 9.92 12.00
C ILE A 438 -5.09 8.43 11.65
N THR A 439 -6.26 7.82 11.82
CA THR A 439 -6.52 6.40 11.61
C THR A 439 -7.65 6.17 10.60
N GLY A 440 -7.91 4.91 10.24
CA GLY A 440 -8.96 4.56 9.27
C GLY A 440 -8.50 4.73 7.82
N THR A 441 -9.46 4.95 6.91
CA THR A 441 -9.17 5.07 5.47
C THR A 441 -9.17 6.53 5.03
N LEU A 442 -8.03 6.99 4.52
CA LEU A 442 -7.87 8.31 3.88
C LEU A 442 -8.10 8.16 2.38
N ALA A 443 -9.05 8.92 1.84
CA ALA A 443 -9.29 9.05 0.40
C ALA A 443 -8.78 10.42 -0.08
N LEU A 444 -7.55 10.45 -0.61
CA LEU A 444 -6.93 11.68 -1.08
C LEU A 444 -7.26 11.90 -2.56
N SER A 445 -7.69 13.10 -2.93
CA SER A 445 -7.96 13.50 -4.31
C SER A 445 -7.82 15.02 -4.46
N THR A 446 -7.88 15.54 -5.69
CA THR A 446 -7.91 16.99 -5.96
C THR A 446 -9.21 17.67 -5.53
N THR A 447 -10.23 16.91 -5.10
CA THR A 447 -11.50 17.48 -4.65
C THR A 447 -11.36 17.97 -3.21
N GLY A 448 -10.97 19.24 -3.05
CA GLY A 448 -10.94 19.91 -1.74
C GLY A 448 -9.60 19.84 -1.01
N LEU A 449 -8.57 19.22 -1.61
CA LEU A 449 -7.19 19.18 -1.08
C LEU A 449 -6.23 19.81 -2.07
N ASP A 450 -5.24 20.53 -1.57
CA ASP A 450 -4.08 20.99 -2.35
C ASP A 450 -2.78 20.22 -1.99
N GLU A 451 -1.67 20.59 -2.61
CA GLU A 451 -0.33 20.01 -2.35
C GLU A 451 0.05 20.05 -0.86
N THR A 452 -0.24 21.16 -0.17
CA THR A 452 0.09 21.34 1.25
C THR A 452 -0.74 20.40 2.10
N ASP A 453 -2.03 20.27 1.78
CA ASP A 453 -2.92 19.35 2.48
C ASP A 453 -2.49 17.90 2.35
N ILE A 454 -2.19 17.47 1.12
CA ILE A 454 -1.69 16.11 0.85
C ILE A 454 -0.38 15.87 1.60
N GLY A 455 0.56 16.81 1.56
CA GLY A 455 1.83 16.69 2.28
C GLY A 455 1.65 16.55 3.79
N ASN A 456 0.75 17.34 4.39
CA ASN A 456 0.45 17.26 5.82
C ASN A 456 -0.21 15.93 6.20
N LEU A 457 -1.19 15.48 5.41
CA LEU A 457 -1.94 14.23 5.64
C LEU A 457 -1.10 12.98 5.36
N LEU A 458 0.02 13.08 4.65
CA LEU A 458 0.99 11.99 4.49
C LEU A 458 2.18 12.10 5.47
N GLY A 459 2.07 12.99 6.47
CA GLY A 459 3.08 13.23 7.49
C GLY A 459 3.06 12.22 8.65
N THR A 460 3.71 12.61 9.76
CA THR A 460 3.87 11.79 10.97
C THR A 460 2.57 11.54 11.75
N GLN A 461 1.56 12.36 11.51
CA GLN A 461 0.26 12.26 12.18
C GLN A 461 -0.58 11.11 11.64
N THR A 462 -0.30 10.63 10.43
CA THR A 462 -1.04 9.51 9.84
C THR A 462 -0.45 8.19 10.29
N ALA A 463 -1.27 7.39 10.97
CA ALA A 463 -0.88 6.12 11.55
C ALA A 463 -0.33 5.17 10.49
N THR A 464 0.63 4.34 10.86
CA THR A 464 1.16 3.28 9.97
C THR A 464 0.09 2.24 9.62
N ALA A 465 -0.92 2.05 10.46
CA ALA A 465 -2.05 1.14 10.19
C ALA A 465 -3.20 1.80 9.42
N ALA A 466 -3.15 3.11 9.13
CA ALA A 466 -4.17 3.77 8.33
C ALA A 466 -4.06 3.32 6.86
N THR A 467 -5.19 3.16 6.17
CA THR A 467 -5.19 2.87 4.73
C THR A 467 -5.22 4.18 3.96
N VAL A 468 -4.26 4.42 3.07
CA VAL A 468 -4.21 5.64 2.24
C VAL A 468 -4.40 5.31 0.76
N ASN A 469 -5.56 5.71 0.24
CA ASN A 469 -5.90 5.57 -1.16
C ASN A 469 -5.87 6.94 -1.84
N VAL A 470 -5.13 7.05 -2.94
CA VAL A 470 -4.98 8.27 -3.72
C VAL A 470 -5.72 8.13 -5.04
N ASP A 471 -6.72 8.97 -5.27
CA ASP A 471 -7.26 9.21 -6.60
C ASP A 471 -6.46 10.32 -7.28
N ALA A 472 -5.56 9.92 -8.17
CA ALA A 472 -4.68 10.84 -8.89
C ALA A 472 -5.35 11.52 -10.09
N ALA A 473 -6.68 11.38 -10.24
CA ALA A 473 -7.42 12.06 -11.29
C ALA A 473 -7.19 13.57 -11.25
N SER A 474 -6.60 14.09 -12.33
CA SER A 474 -6.30 15.53 -12.52
C SER A 474 -5.34 16.14 -11.49
N MET A 475 -4.55 15.33 -10.78
CA MET A 475 -3.47 15.85 -9.93
C MET A 475 -2.43 16.60 -10.76
N THR A 476 -1.97 17.71 -10.21
CA THR A 476 -0.84 18.51 -10.71
C THR A 476 0.49 17.87 -10.36
N ASP A 477 1.57 18.30 -11.01
CA ASP A 477 2.93 17.82 -10.71
C ASP A 477 3.33 18.05 -9.26
N ALA A 478 2.86 19.15 -8.66
CA ALA A 478 3.17 19.50 -7.28
C ALA A 478 2.45 18.56 -6.30
N GLU A 479 1.17 18.27 -6.55
CA GLU A 479 0.39 17.29 -5.77
C GLU A 479 0.96 15.88 -5.91
N LEU A 480 1.35 15.44 -7.12
CA LEU A 480 2.05 14.17 -7.34
C LEU A 480 3.42 14.16 -6.62
N GLY A 481 4.10 15.30 -6.55
CA GLY A 481 5.32 15.47 -5.77
C GLY A 481 5.11 15.25 -4.27
N ALA A 482 4.01 15.78 -3.71
CA ALA A 482 3.61 15.54 -2.32
C ALA A 482 3.28 14.06 -2.07
N VAL A 483 2.52 13.42 -2.97
CA VAL A 483 2.22 11.98 -2.91
C VAL A 483 3.51 11.16 -2.94
N ASN A 484 4.43 11.47 -3.87
CA ASN A 484 5.72 10.77 -3.98
C ASN A 484 6.59 10.95 -2.73
N THR A 485 6.56 12.13 -2.10
CA THR A 485 7.28 12.37 -0.84
C THR A 485 6.73 11.51 0.29
N GLY A 486 5.40 11.35 0.35
CA GLY A 486 4.68 10.54 1.33
C GLY A 486 4.48 9.07 0.94
N ILE A 487 5.15 8.57 -0.11
CA ILE A 487 4.80 7.29 -0.75
C ILE A 487 4.83 6.08 0.18
N VAL A 488 5.61 6.13 1.26
CA VAL A 488 5.69 5.07 2.27
C VAL A 488 4.39 4.85 3.03
N LYS A 489 3.54 5.89 3.12
CA LYS A 489 2.21 5.84 3.73
C LYS A 489 1.11 5.49 2.72
N VAL A 490 1.39 5.59 1.41
CA VAL A 490 0.41 5.37 0.35
C VAL A 490 0.25 3.87 0.09
N ASP A 491 -0.97 3.36 0.13
CA ASP A 491 -1.26 1.96 -0.16
C ASP A 491 -1.58 1.73 -1.64
N ALA A 492 -2.43 2.58 -2.22
CA ALA A 492 -2.88 2.44 -3.60
C ALA A 492 -3.08 3.80 -4.28
N ILE A 493 -2.77 3.84 -5.59
CA ILE A 493 -3.02 4.98 -6.47
C ILE A 493 -3.91 4.54 -7.63
N SER A 494 -5.03 5.23 -7.84
CA SER A 494 -5.91 5.05 -9.00
C SER A 494 -5.87 6.26 -9.93
N ASN A 495 -6.25 6.08 -11.20
CA ASN A 495 -6.36 7.15 -12.20
C ASN A 495 -5.05 7.95 -12.43
N LEU A 496 -3.90 7.32 -12.16
CA LEU A 496 -2.60 7.94 -12.34
C LEU A 496 -2.32 8.19 -13.82
N THR A 497 -1.93 9.42 -14.15
CA THR A 497 -1.37 9.78 -15.45
C THR A 497 0.02 10.39 -15.22
N LEU A 498 1.04 9.85 -15.89
CA LEU A 498 2.42 10.35 -15.83
C LEU A 498 2.86 10.96 -17.15
N THR A 499 3.74 11.95 -17.05
CA THR A 499 4.37 12.67 -18.17
C THR A 499 5.87 12.86 -17.91
N ASP A 500 6.58 13.58 -18.78
CA ASP A 500 8.01 13.94 -18.67
C ASP A 500 8.34 14.93 -17.54
N THR A 501 7.37 15.25 -16.67
CA THR A 501 7.53 16.21 -15.58
C THR A 501 7.92 15.56 -14.26
N GLN A 502 7.74 14.23 -14.13
CA GLN A 502 8.20 13.45 -12.99
C GLN A 502 9.60 12.88 -13.24
N SER A 503 10.47 12.91 -12.23
CA SER A 503 11.78 12.21 -12.30
C SER A 503 11.60 10.68 -12.37
N ALA A 504 12.53 9.96 -12.98
CA ALA A 504 12.59 8.50 -12.98
C ALA A 504 12.30 7.82 -11.62
N ALA A 505 12.86 8.36 -10.51
CA ALA A 505 12.59 7.82 -9.17
C ALA A 505 11.12 8.00 -8.75
N ALA A 506 10.53 9.16 -9.04
CA ALA A 506 9.11 9.43 -8.78
C ALA A 506 8.20 8.57 -9.66
N ILE A 507 8.54 8.38 -10.93
CA ILE A 507 7.83 7.47 -11.84
C ILE A 507 7.79 6.06 -11.24
N GLY A 508 8.94 5.53 -10.81
CA GLY A 508 9.02 4.20 -10.21
C GLY A 508 8.20 4.07 -8.93
N ASN A 509 8.28 5.06 -8.03
CA ASN A 509 7.53 5.09 -6.78
C ASN A 509 6.02 5.13 -6.99
N LEU A 510 5.55 6.05 -7.86
CA LEU A 510 4.13 6.25 -8.13
C LEU A 510 3.54 5.03 -8.86
N LEU A 511 4.21 4.52 -9.89
CA LEU A 511 3.77 3.30 -10.58
C LEU A 511 3.79 2.08 -9.66
N GLY A 512 4.76 1.98 -8.73
CA GLY A 512 4.83 0.88 -7.77
C GLY A 512 3.62 0.77 -6.83
N LYS A 513 2.84 1.85 -6.68
CA LYS A 513 1.59 1.89 -5.92
C LYS A 513 0.33 1.97 -6.81
N ALA A 514 0.49 2.10 -8.12
CA ALA A 514 -0.63 2.32 -9.03
C ALA A 514 -1.19 1.02 -9.60
N THR A 515 -2.44 1.10 -10.08
CA THR A 515 -3.06 0.09 -10.93
C THR A 515 -3.66 0.74 -12.16
N ASP A 516 -3.47 0.13 -13.33
CA ASP A 516 -3.98 0.63 -14.62
C ASP A 516 -3.59 2.09 -14.95
N ALA A 517 -2.35 2.46 -14.62
CA ALA A 517 -1.82 3.80 -14.87
C ALA A 517 -1.70 4.11 -16.37
N GLN A 518 -1.76 5.41 -16.70
CA GLN A 518 -1.50 5.95 -18.04
C GLN A 518 -0.14 6.66 -18.05
N VAL A 519 0.60 6.52 -19.15
CA VAL A 519 1.91 7.16 -19.35
C VAL A 519 1.94 7.85 -20.70
N THR A 520 2.22 9.15 -20.72
CA THR A 520 2.54 9.87 -21.95
C THR A 520 4.05 9.97 -22.06
N ALA A 521 4.64 9.14 -22.92
CA ALA A 521 6.09 8.96 -23.02
C ALA A 521 6.83 10.09 -23.75
N THR A 522 6.09 11.05 -24.34
CA THR A 522 6.68 12.16 -25.08
C THR A 522 7.71 12.90 -24.21
N ASN A 523 8.94 13.01 -24.72
CA ASN A 523 10.12 13.60 -24.06
C ASN A 523 10.68 12.86 -22.82
N MET A 524 10.14 11.69 -22.45
CA MET A 524 10.80 10.85 -21.43
C MET A 524 12.17 10.38 -21.94
N ASP A 525 13.19 10.48 -21.08
CA ASP A 525 14.51 9.95 -21.40
C ASP A 525 14.60 8.43 -21.13
N GLY A 526 15.75 7.82 -21.43
CA GLY A 526 15.93 6.38 -21.22
C GLY A 526 15.79 5.95 -19.76
N THR A 527 16.13 6.79 -18.79
CA THR A 527 16.00 6.48 -17.36
C THR A 527 14.55 6.54 -16.89
N ASP A 528 13.78 7.50 -17.39
CA ASP A 528 12.34 7.58 -17.15
C ASP A 528 11.62 6.37 -17.73
N LEU A 529 11.94 6.02 -18.99
CA LEU A 529 11.39 4.85 -19.68
C LEU A 529 11.78 3.53 -19.00
N ALA A 530 12.99 3.43 -18.45
CA ALA A 530 13.41 2.28 -17.65
C ALA A 530 12.57 2.14 -16.36
N ALA A 531 12.25 3.25 -15.70
CA ALA A 531 11.39 3.25 -14.51
C ALA A 531 9.96 2.83 -14.83
N VAL A 532 9.41 3.28 -15.97
CA VAL A 532 8.12 2.79 -16.50
C VAL A 532 8.19 1.29 -16.75
N SER A 533 9.25 0.83 -17.42
CA SER A 533 9.42 -0.56 -17.80
C SER A 533 9.54 -1.52 -16.60
N THR A 534 10.23 -1.08 -15.54
CA THR A 534 10.35 -1.85 -14.29
C THR A 534 8.97 -2.10 -13.65
N ASN A 535 8.02 -1.18 -13.83
CA ASN A 535 6.68 -1.25 -13.28
C ASN A 535 5.60 -1.49 -14.35
N ILE A 536 5.97 -2.11 -15.48
CA ILE A 536 5.11 -2.27 -16.66
C ILE A 536 3.79 -3.01 -16.36
N GLY A 537 3.78 -3.88 -15.35
CA GLY A 537 2.59 -4.60 -14.88
C GLY A 537 1.48 -3.70 -14.34
N ASN A 538 1.85 -2.51 -13.84
CA ASN A 538 0.94 -1.53 -13.24
C ASN A 538 0.41 -0.51 -14.25
N VAL A 539 0.90 -0.54 -15.49
CA VAL A 539 0.42 0.29 -16.60
C VAL A 539 -0.75 -0.41 -17.29
N ALA A 540 -1.78 0.34 -17.67
CA ALA A 540 -2.92 -0.21 -18.39
C ALA A 540 -2.52 -0.79 -19.76
N ASN A 541 -3.32 -1.71 -20.31
CA ASN A 541 -3.16 -2.11 -21.71
C ASN A 541 -3.41 -0.91 -22.62
N ASN A 542 -2.56 -0.71 -23.62
CA ASN A 542 -2.50 0.54 -24.41
C ASN A 542 -2.35 1.82 -23.56
N GLY A 543 -1.82 1.70 -22.34
CA GLY A 543 -1.65 2.81 -21.40
C GLY A 543 -0.43 3.68 -21.68
N ILE A 544 0.53 3.22 -22.49
CA ILE A 544 1.66 4.04 -22.93
C ILE A 544 1.30 4.69 -24.26
N THR A 545 1.31 6.02 -24.29
CA THR A 545 0.95 6.86 -25.44
C THR A 545 2.03 7.92 -25.70
N GLY A 546 1.87 8.73 -26.76
CA GLY A 546 2.85 9.76 -27.12
C GLY A 546 4.02 9.20 -27.94
N THR A 547 5.17 9.85 -27.85
CA THR A 547 6.39 9.46 -28.59
C THR A 547 7.41 8.82 -27.65
N LEU A 548 7.68 7.51 -27.84
CA LEU A 548 8.73 6.79 -27.12
C LEU A 548 10.05 6.97 -27.90
N ALA A 549 11.06 7.55 -27.25
CA ALA A 549 12.40 7.67 -27.80
C ALA A 549 13.30 6.59 -27.19
N LEU A 550 13.42 5.44 -27.86
CA LEU A 550 14.32 4.37 -27.43
C LEU A 550 15.73 4.68 -27.91
N SER A 551 16.68 4.83 -26.98
CA SER A 551 18.09 5.07 -27.31
C SER A 551 19.01 4.15 -26.50
N THR A 552 20.30 4.20 -26.82
CA THR A 552 21.39 3.42 -26.22
C THR A 552 21.69 3.77 -24.77
N THR A 553 21.12 4.86 -24.27
CA THR A 553 21.34 5.34 -22.91
C THR A 553 20.19 4.95 -21.99
N GLY A 554 20.46 4.12 -20.98
CA GLY A 554 19.54 3.87 -19.86
C GLY A 554 18.51 2.75 -20.05
N LEU A 555 18.47 2.08 -21.21
CA LEU A 555 17.54 0.98 -21.49
C LEU A 555 18.30 -0.30 -21.83
N ASP A 556 17.89 -1.42 -21.21
CA ASP A 556 18.38 -2.76 -21.56
C ASP A 556 17.37 -3.53 -22.43
N GLU A 557 17.75 -4.74 -22.86
CA GLU A 557 16.93 -5.63 -23.68
C GLU A 557 15.54 -5.91 -23.07
N THR A 558 15.48 -6.05 -21.74
CA THR A 558 14.25 -6.36 -21.01
C THR A 558 13.35 -5.13 -21.01
N ALA A 559 13.95 -3.96 -20.79
CA ALA A 559 13.24 -2.70 -20.76
C ALA A 559 12.58 -2.40 -22.11
N ILE A 560 13.32 -2.61 -23.20
CA ILE A 560 12.86 -2.46 -24.58
C ILE A 560 11.72 -3.44 -24.88
N SER A 561 11.88 -4.72 -24.55
CA SER A 561 10.85 -5.75 -24.80
C SER A 561 9.53 -5.42 -24.09
N ASN A 562 9.60 -5.00 -22.83
CA ASN A 562 8.45 -4.56 -22.05
C ASN A 562 7.75 -3.33 -22.66
N LEU A 563 8.53 -2.32 -23.08
CA LEU A 563 8.01 -1.08 -23.66
C LEU A 563 7.44 -1.28 -25.07
N LEU A 564 7.87 -2.30 -25.81
CA LEU A 564 7.32 -2.64 -27.13
C LEU A 564 6.23 -3.72 -27.07
N GLY A 565 5.82 -4.12 -25.86
CA GLY A 565 4.76 -5.10 -25.63
C GLY A 565 3.33 -4.54 -25.74
N ALA A 566 2.37 -5.28 -25.18
CA ALA A 566 0.93 -4.96 -25.25
C ALA A 566 0.49 -3.71 -24.47
N LYS A 567 1.38 -3.15 -23.64
CA LYS A 567 1.08 -1.94 -22.86
C LYS A 567 1.21 -0.65 -23.69
N THR A 568 1.94 -0.69 -24.79
CA THR A 568 2.10 0.46 -25.69
C THR A 568 0.98 0.50 -26.73
N ALA A 569 0.28 1.63 -26.77
CA ALA A 569 -0.86 1.85 -27.64
C ALA A 569 -0.46 1.76 -29.12
N ASP A 570 -1.35 1.23 -29.96
CA ASP A 570 -1.11 1.14 -31.42
C ASP A 570 -0.89 2.52 -32.07
N ALA A 571 -1.46 3.57 -31.49
CA ALA A 571 -1.30 4.95 -31.96
C ALA A 571 -0.05 5.65 -31.41
N ALA A 572 0.69 5.03 -30.48
CA ALA A 572 1.95 5.59 -29.98
C ALA A 572 2.99 5.62 -31.10
N THR A 573 3.87 6.62 -31.06
CA THR A 573 5.00 6.72 -32.00
C THR A 573 6.24 6.22 -31.29
N VAL A 574 6.80 5.11 -31.75
CA VAL A 574 8.10 4.65 -31.25
C VAL A 574 9.17 5.07 -32.25
N ASN A 575 10.11 5.87 -31.75
CA ASN A 575 11.34 6.29 -32.42
C ASN A 575 12.50 5.55 -31.78
N VAL A 576 13.21 4.75 -32.55
CA VAL A 576 14.40 4.04 -32.07
C VAL A 576 15.64 4.70 -32.66
N ASN A 577 16.60 5.05 -31.81
CA ASN A 577 17.92 5.53 -32.20
C ASN A 577 18.98 4.52 -31.73
N THR A 578 19.62 3.83 -32.67
CA THR A 578 20.66 2.85 -32.33
C THR A 578 22.04 3.49 -32.14
N ALA A 579 22.19 4.80 -32.42
CA ALA A 579 23.45 5.50 -32.58
C ALA A 579 24.41 5.40 -31.39
N SER A 580 25.70 5.26 -31.70
CA SER A 580 26.80 5.57 -30.78
C SER A 580 27.19 7.06 -30.97
N ASP A 581 27.52 7.79 -29.91
CA ASP A 581 27.78 9.23 -30.00
C ASP A 581 29.09 9.46 -30.76
N SER A 582 29.05 10.25 -31.83
CA SER A 582 30.15 10.48 -32.79
C SER A 582 31.43 11.12 -32.23
N ASP A 583 31.52 11.37 -30.91
CA ASP A 583 32.69 12.00 -30.28
C ASP A 583 33.80 10.96 -30.02
N SER A 584 34.74 10.92 -30.96
CA SER A 584 35.85 9.96 -31.11
C SER A 584 36.93 9.93 -30.02
N ASP A 585 36.63 10.27 -28.76
CA ASP A 585 37.64 10.37 -27.68
C ASP A 585 37.13 9.81 -26.32
N SER A 586 36.67 8.55 -26.26
CA SER A 586 36.87 7.66 -25.10
C SER A 586 36.26 6.25 -25.33
N ASP A 587 36.92 5.22 -24.80
CA ASP A 587 36.58 3.78 -24.88
C ASP A 587 35.22 3.39 -24.19
N SER A 588 34.15 4.16 -24.36
CA SER A 588 32.82 3.84 -23.80
C SER A 588 31.66 4.17 -24.74
N ASP A 589 31.90 4.22 -26.04
CA ASP A 589 30.86 4.49 -27.03
C ASP A 589 30.08 3.20 -27.33
N SER A 590 29.04 2.92 -26.55
CA SER A 590 28.22 1.72 -26.69
C SER A 590 26.89 2.05 -27.35
N GLY A 591 26.82 1.83 -28.67
CA GLY A 591 25.57 1.66 -29.40
C GLY A 591 24.69 0.55 -28.78
N MET A 592 23.48 0.34 -29.31
CA MET A 592 22.60 -0.73 -28.81
C MET A 592 23.31 -2.09 -28.94
N THR A 593 23.27 -2.91 -27.89
CA THR A 593 23.84 -4.26 -27.88
C THR A 593 23.06 -5.18 -28.82
N SER A 594 23.66 -6.29 -29.26
CA SER A 594 22.98 -7.29 -30.11
C SER A 594 21.66 -7.79 -29.51
N ALA A 595 21.56 -7.83 -28.17
CA ALA A 595 20.38 -8.32 -27.49
C ALA A 595 19.29 -7.24 -27.35
N GLU A 596 19.67 -5.98 -27.14
CA GLU A 596 18.76 -4.82 -27.28
C GLU A 596 18.20 -4.71 -28.69
N LEU A 597 19.05 -4.88 -29.72
CA LEU A 597 18.63 -4.91 -31.13
C LEU A 597 17.67 -6.07 -31.42
N THR A 598 17.88 -7.23 -30.80
CA THR A 598 16.95 -8.37 -30.90
C THR A 598 15.59 -8.02 -30.28
N ALA A 599 15.56 -7.33 -29.14
CA ALA A 599 14.33 -6.88 -28.51
C ALA A 599 13.58 -5.83 -29.37
N VAL A 600 14.32 -4.91 -30.01
CA VAL A 600 13.76 -3.96 -30.99
C VAL A 600 13.12 -4.73 -32.16
N ALA A 601 13.80 -5.74 -32.70
CA ALA A 601 13.31 -6.53 -33.83
C ALA A 601 11.99 -7.27 -33.49
N GLN A 602 11.87 -7.83 -32.28
CA GLN A 602 10.64 -8.48 -31.82
C GLN A 602 9.46 -7.50 -31.68
N GLY A 603 9.73 -6.21 -31.51
CA GLY A 603 8.73 -5.15 -31.32
C GLY A 603 8.40 -4.34 -32.58
N LEU A 604 8.88 -4.72 -33.77
CA LEU A 604 8.74 -3.93 -35.01
C LEU A 604 7.30 -3.54 -35.36
N ALA A 605 6.31 -4.35 -34.97
CA ALA A 605 4.89 -4.05 -35.14
C ALA A 605 4.42 -2.77 -34.40
N LYS A 606 5.22 -2.21 -33.48
CA LYS A 606 4.93 -0.96 -32.75
C LYS A 606 5.82 0.22 -33.17
N ILE A 607 6.79 0.01 -34.08
CA ILE A 607 7.81 1.00 -34.43
C ILE A 607 7.43 1.87 -35.63
N ASN A 608 7.23 3.18 -35.41
CA ASN A 608 6.81 4.10 -36.47
C ASN A 608 7.98 4.78 -37.18
N ALA A 609 9.08 5.02 -36.44
CA ALA A 609 10.34 5.46 -37.01
C ALA A 609 11.52 4.73 -36.37
N LEU A 610 12.44 4.27 -37.21
CA LEU A 610 13.67 3.63 -36.79
C LEU A 610 14.82 4.37 -37.49
N THR A 611 15.69 4.96 -36.69
CA THR A 611 16.94 5.57 -37.11
C THR A 611 18.07 4.66 -36.65
N ILE A 612 18.75 4.07 -37.63
CA ILE A 612 19.94 3.24 -37.39
C ILE A 612 21.15 4.08 -37.75
N ASP A 613 22.10 4.22 -36.83
CA ASP A 613 23.40 4.88 -37.05
C ASP A 613 24.49 4.11 -36.29
N THR A 614 24.79 2.89 -36.72
CA THR A 614 25.79 2.06 -36.03
C THR A 614 26.47 1.04 -36.93
N THR A 615 27.71 0.74 -36.57
CA THR A 615 28.60 -0.34 -37.01
C THR A 615 28.12 -1.77 -36.68
N HIS A 616 26.83 -1.99 -36.39
CA HIS A 616 26.26 -3.24 -35.83
C HIS A 616 25.02 -3.73 -36.60
N GLN A 617 24.86 -5.07 -36.69
CA GLN A 617 23.77 -5.77 -37.41
C GLN A 617 22.50 -5.93 -36.55
N ILE A 618 21.31 -5.70 -37.12
CA ILE A 618 20.01 -6.07 -36.51
C ILE A 618 19.49 -7.34 -37.19
N GLN A 619 19.51 -8.47 -36.46
CA GLN A 619 18.96 -9.75 -36.92
C GLN A 619 17.68 -10.08 -36.15
N GLY A 620 16.52 -10.12 -36.82
CA GLY A 620 15.25 -10.51 -36.24
C GLY A 620 14.77 -11.87 -36.73
N GLN A 621 14.58 -12.84 -35.83
CA GLN A 621 13.77 -14.04 -36.11
C GLN A 621 12.48 -14.00 -35.29
N GLY A 622 11.37 -13.63 -35.94
CA GLY A 622 10.02 -13.54 -35.38
C GLY A 622 8.98 -13.33 -36.49
N GLN A 623 7.67 -13.52 -36.22
CA GLN A 623 6.61 -13.30 -37.22
C GLN A 623 6.77 -11.94 -37.91
N ALA A 624 6.90 -11.93 -39.24
CA ALA A 624 6.96 -10.70 -40.02
C ALA A 624 5.64 -9.93 -39.89
N ALA A 625 5.68 -8.80 -39.19
CA ALA A 625 4.54 -7.89 -39.11
C ALA A 625 4.47 -7.04 -40.38
N ASP A 626 3.27 -6.80 -40.90
CA ASP A 626 3.05 -5.81 -41.97
C ASP A 626 3.51 -4.42 -41.50
N ILE A 627 4.58 -3.90 -42.10
CA ILE A 627 5.17 -2.59 -41.80
C ILE A 627 4.69 -1.47 -42.75
N SER A 628 3.64 -1.72 -43.55
CA SER A 628 3.04 -0.75 -44.47
C SER A 628 2.71 0.59 -43.80
N GLY A 629 3.19 1.70 -44.37
CA GLY A 629 2.82 3.07 -43.95
C GLY A 629 3.67 3.68 -42.84
N ARG A 630 4.77 3.02 -42.45
CA ARG A 630 5.77 3.51 -41.49
C ARG A 630 6.96 4.13 -42.21
N SER A 631 7.78 4.93 -41.52
CA SER A 631 8.95 5.61 -42.11
C SER A 631 10.24 5.07 -41.48
N PHE A 632 11.16 4.55 -42.29
CA PHE A 632 12.44 4.02 -41.81
C PHE A 632 13.59 4.87 -42.37
N SER A 633 14.53 5.30 -41.54
CA SER A 633 15.72 6.02 -42.01
C SER A 633 16.96 5.24 -41.61
N LEU A 634 17.70 4.74 -42.60
CA LEU A 634 18.94 4.03 -42.38
C LEU A 634 20.09 4.93 -42.84
N THR A 635 20.88 5.42 -41.89
CA THR A 635 22.06 6.25 -42.15
C THR A 635 23.27 5.45 -41.69
N GLY A 636 23.98 4.84 -42.63
CA GLY A 636 25.22 4.11 -42.37
C GLY A 636 26.44 4.94 -42.77
N THR A 637 27.60 4.50 -42.32
CA THR A 637 28.90 5.02 -42.82
C THR A 637 29.74 3.92 -43.46
N ASN A 638 29.28 2.65 -43.45
CA ASN A 638 29.98 1.50 -44.01
C ASN A 638 29.05 0.52 -44.75
N THR A 639 29.23 0.44 -46.06
CA THR A 639 28.44 -0.41 -46.98
C THR A 639 28.59 -1.92 -46.77
N THR A 640 29.49 -2.40 -45.89
CA THR A 640 29.77 -3.85 -45.71
C THR A 640 29.24 -4.47 -44.42
N THR A 641 28.80 -3.66 -43.45
CA THR A 641 28.34 -4.15 -42.13
C THR A 641 26.95 -3.66 -41.74
N ASP A 642 26.46 -2.64 -42.43
CA ASP A 642 25.30 -1.87 -42.01
C ASP A 642 24.06 -2.42 -42.75
N TYR A 643 23.37 -3.42 -42.16
CA TYR A 643 22.10 -3.93 -42.69
C TYR A 643 21.01 -4.23 -41.66
N LEU A 644 19.75 -3.98 -42.05
CA LEU A 644 18.54 -4.41 -41.33
C LEU A 644 18.05 -5.72 -41.93
N GLN A 645 18.07 -6.83 -41.19
CA GLN A 645 17.53 -8.12 -41.64
C GLN A 645 16.09 -8.32 -41.17
N LEU A 646 15.17 -8.40 -42.11
CA LEU A 646 13.75 -8.70 -41.87
C LEU A 646 13.50 -10.18 -42.23
N GLY A 647 13.28 -11.06 -41.24
CA GLY A 647 12.95 -12.46 -41.48
C GLY A 647 11.44 -12.70 -41.61
N THR A 648 11.02 -13.58 -42.53
CA THR A 648 9.64 -14.09 -42.62
C THR A 648 9.47 -15.43 -41.89
N THR A 649 8.23 -15.83 -41.60
CA THR A 649 7.91 -17.12 -40.96
C THR A 649 7.29 -18.07 -41.98
N SER A 650 7.32 -19.39 -41.72
CA SER A 650 6.76 -20.37 -42.66
C SER A 650 5.27 -20.06 -42.99
N GLY A 651 5.00 -19.58 -44.20
CA GLY A 651 3.69 -19.09 -44.64
C GLY A 651 3.81 -18.00 -45.71
N ASP A 652 2.70 -17.49 -46.24
CA ASP A 652 2.68 -16.35 -47.17
C ASP A 652 2.67 -15.03 -46.36
N ASP A 653 3.78 -14.28 -46.35
CA ASP A 653 3.93 -13.01 -45.63
C ASP A 653 3.97 -11.81 -46.62
N THR A 654 3.58 -10.60 -46.17
CA THR A 654 3.66 -9.38 -46.99
C THR A 654 4.40 -8.27 -46.25
N ILE A 655 5.51 -7.79 -46.83
CA ILE A 655 6.36 -6.72 -46.30
C ILE A 655 6.26 -5.50 -47.23
N THR A 656 5.69 -4.38 -46.76
CA THR A 656 5.67 -3.13 -47.55
C THR A 656 6.59 -2.08 -46.93
N LEU A 657 7.63 -1.68 -47.66
CA LEU A 657 8.59 -0.65 -47.25
C LEU A 657 8.20 0.70 -47.85
N THR A 658 7.91 1.69 -47.01
CA THR A 658 7.57 3.08 -47.42
C THR A 658 8.55 4.09 -46.82
N ASN A 659 8.90 5.15 -47.57
CA ASN A 659 9.75 6.25 -47.11
C ASN A 659 11.11 5.80 -46.52
N VAL A 660 11.76 4.80 -47.13
CA VAL A 660 13.10 4.35 -46.72
C VAL A 660 14.13 5.28 -47.35
N THR A 661 14.91 5.99 -46.54
CA THR A 661 16.12 6.70 -47.00
C THR A 661 17.35 5.94 -46.53
N THR A 662 18.11 5.37 -47.47
CA THR A 662 19.43 4.77 -47.22
C THR A 662 20.53 5.73 -47.65
N THR A 663 21.51 5.96 -46.77
CA THR A 663 22.81 6.55 -47.12
C THR A 663 23.88 5.57 -46.63
N ASP A 664 24.61 4.95 -47.55
CA ASP A 664 25.68 3.95 -47.29
C ASP A 664 25.28 2.73 -46.41
N ALA A 665 23.98 2.42 -46.29
CA ALA A 665 23.42 1.27 -45.54
C ALA A 665 22.47 0.42 -46.40
N SER A 666 22.26 -0.84 -46.01
CA SER A 666 21.52 -1.86 -46.78
C SER A 666 20.30 -2.40 -46.02
N VAL A 667 19.26 -2.87 -46.72
CA VAL A 667 18.13 -3.61 -46.12
C VAL A 667 18.15 -5.01 -46.71
N VAL A 668 18.21 -6.03 -45.85
CA VAL A 668 18.22 -7.45 -46.23
C VAL A 668 16.87 -8.05 -45.80
N VAL A 669 16.19 -8.75 -46.70
CA VAL A 669 14.95 -9.46 -46.38
C VAL A 669 15.22 -10.95 -46.58
N ASP A 670 14.97 -11.75 -45.54
CA ASP A 670 15.18 -13.19 -45.51
C ASP A 670 13.81 -13.87 -45.59
N ALA A 671 13.45 -14.33 -46.79
CA ALA A 671 12.16 -14.95 -47.08
C ALA A 671 12.24 -16.46 -46.77
N SER A 672 11.32 -16.94 -45.95
CA SER A 672 11.16 -18.34 -45.57
C SER A 672 10.38 -19.12 -46.64
N THR A 673 10.16 -20.42 -46.43
CA THR A 673 9.43 -21.26 -47.38
C THR A 673 7.92 -20.91 -47.42
N GLY A 674 7.51 -20.08 -48.40
CA GLY A 674 6.14 -19.58 -48.62
C GLY A 674 6.04 -18.70 -49.90
N THR A 675 4.88 -18.12 -50.21
CA THR A 675 4.71 -17.10 -51.27
C THR A 675 4.74 -15.71 -50.62
N ASP A 676 5.92 -15.11 -50.50
CA ASP A 676 6.10 -13.82 -49.84
C ASP A 676 5.98 -12.65 -50.83
N THR A 677 5.38 -11.53 -50.41
CA THR A 677 5.27 -10.30 -51.22
C THR A 677 6.05 -9.16 -50.59
N ILE A 678 7.06 -8.64 -51.29
CA ILE A 678 7.84 -7.46 -50.86
C ILE A 678 7.45 -6.28 -51.74
N ALA A 679 6.84 -5.26 -51.14
CA ALA A 679 6.36 -4.08 -51.84
C ALA A 679 7.16 -2.81 -51.47
N PHE A 680 7.71 -2.11 -52.45
CA PHE A 680 8.39 -0.83 -52.25
C PHE A 680 7.47 0.34 -52.60
N GLY A 681 7.37 1.31 -51.68
CA GLY A 681 6.65 2.57 -51.87
C GLY A 681 7.42 3.60 -52.71
N THR A 682 6.97 4.86 -52.69
CA THR A 682 7.62 5.96 -53.42
C THR A 682 8.93 6.40 -52.74
N GLY A 683 10.08 6.39 -53.45
CA GLY A 683 11.39 6.80 -52.92
C GLY A 683 12.59 6.29 -53.76
N THR A 684 13.82 6.70 -53.40
CA THR A 684 15.06 6.13 -53.95
C THR A 684 15.57 5.04 -53.00
N PHE A 685 15.73 3.81 -53.50
CA PHE A 685 16.16 2.67 -52.69
C PHE A 685 17.52 2.18 -53.16
N SER A 686 18.49 2.11 -52.25
CA SER A 686 19.73 1.34 -52.46
C SER A 686 19.58 0.01 -51.72
N VAL A 687 19.55 -1.10 -52.47
CA VAL A 687 19.52 -2.46 -51.91
C VAL A 687 20.86 -3.10 -52.21
N LEU A 688 21.65 -3.41 -51.18
CA LEU A 688 22.88 -4.19 -51.31
C LEU A 688 22.59 -5.63 -50.86
N PHE A 689 22.95 -6.60 -51.69
CA PHE A 689 22.75 -8.01 -51.42
C PHE A 689 24.06 -8.61 -50.87
N ASP A 690 24.05 -9.12 -49.63
CA ASP A 690 25.19 -9.78 -49.01
C ASP A 690 24.83 -11.20 -48.52
N HIS A 691 25.72 -12.15 -48.76
CA HIS A 691 25.69 -13.50 -48.22
C HIS A 691 26.76 -13.63 -47.13
N THR A 692 26.35 -13.53 -45.86
CA THR A 692 27.20 -13.92 -44.73
C THR A 692 26.43 -14.63 -43.60
N ALA A 693 25.46 -15.49 -43.93
CA ALA A 693 24.65 -16.16 -42.91
C ALA A 693 25.03 -17.64 -42.59
N ASP A 694 25.99 -18.26 -43.30
CA ASP A 694 26.26 -19.70 -43.09
C ASP A 694 27.51 -20.08 -42.31
N GLY A 695 28.32 -19.13 -41.80
CA GLY A 695 29.42 -19.46 -40.89
C GLY A 695 30.47 -20.45 -41.43
N THR A 696 30.46 -20.79 -42.73
CA THR A 696 31.49 -21.62 -43.35
C THR A 696 32.37 -20.74 -44.23
N GLY A 697 33.62 -20.55 -43.82
CA GLY A 697 34.56 -19.65 -44.48
C GLY A 697 34.72 -19.96 -45.97
N GLY A 698 34.23 -19.04 -46.79
CA GLY A 698 34.44 -18.98 -48.23
C GLY A 698 33.85 -17.69 -48.79
N ASN A 699 34.70 -16.72 -49.14
CA ASN A 699 34.27 -15.51 -49.85
C ASN A 699 33.78 -15.90 -51.26
N SER A 700 32.47 -16.09 -51.42
CA SER A 700 31.76 -16.15 -52.69
C SER A 700 30.31 -15.75 -52.41
N ILE A 701 29.85 -14.61 -52.93
CA ILE A 701 28.45 -14.21 -52.86
C ILE A 701 27.73 -15.02 -53.94
N THR A 702 26.75 -15.84 -53.56
CA THR A 702 25.88 -16.55 -54.51
C THR A 702 24.45 -16.42 -54.03
N GLY A 703 23.61 -15.78 -54.85
CA GLY A 703 22.16 -15.97 -54.81
C GLY A 703 21.37 -14.94 -54.00
N PHE A 704 20.38 -14.37 -54.67
CA PHE A 704 19.13 -13.91 -54.08
C PHE A 704 18.26 -15.16 -53.86
N ASP A 705 18.06 -15.59 -52.60
CA ASP A 705 17.19 -16.72 -52.25
C ASP A 705 15.84 -16.16 -51.76
N VAL A 706 15.00 -15.78 -52.71
CA VAL A 706 13.54 -15.82 -52.52
C VAL A 706 13.19 -17.30 -52.61
N GLY A 707 12.77 -17.91 -51.51
CA GLY A 707 12.63 -19.35 -51.42
C GLY A 707 11.79 -19.94 -52.56
N ASP A 708 11.82 -21.26 -52.72
CA ASP A 708 11.20 -22.01 -53.83
C ASP A 708 9.66 -21.84 -54.02
N GLY A 709 9.00 -20.89 -53.34
CA GLY A 709 7.54 -20.73 -53.20
C GLY A 709 6.83 -19.78 -54.18
N GLY A 710 7.52 -18.90 -54.90
CA GLY A 710 6.93 -18.01 -55.91
C GLY A 710 6.60 -16.61 -55.42
N ASP A 711 7.65 -15.88 -55.06
CA ASP A 711 7.57 -14.60 -54.36
C ASP A 711 7.32 -13.41 -55.31
N VAL A 712 6.70 -12.34 -54.82
CA VAL A 712 6.32 -11.16 -55.64
C VAL A 712 7.05 -9.90 -55.14
N LEU A 713 7.89 -9.32 -56.00
CA LEU A 713 8.52 -8.01 -55.82
C LEU A 713 7.70 -6.93 -56.52
N ALA A 714 6.95 -6.12 -55.78
CA ALA A 714 6.04 -5.12 -56.33
C ALA A 714 6.53 -3.67 -56.07
N PHE A 715 6.81 -2.92 -57.13
CA PHE A 715 7.20 -1.51 -57.06
C PHE A 715 6.01 -0.62 -57.41
N LYS A 716 5.64 0.33 -56.53
CA LYS A 716 4.61 1.34 -56.83
C LYS A 716 5.23 2.64 -57.35
N ASP A 717 4.61 3.24 -58.37
CA ASP A 717 4.83 4.58 -58.94
C ASP A 717 6.21 5.24 -58.69
N ASN A 718 7.05 5.29 -59.73
CA ASN A 718 8.33 6.02 -59.77
C ASN A 718 9.41 5.58 -58.74
N ALA A 719 9.36 4.35 -58.24
CA ALA A 719 10.45 3.77 -57.44
C ALA A 719 11.61 3.32 -58.36
N ASN A 720 12.83 3.77 -58.06
CA ASN A 720 14.06 3.32 -58.74
C ASN A 720 14.79 2.29 -57.87
N LEU A 721 15.10 1.13 -58.44
CA LEU A 721 16.05 0.16 -57.89
C LEU A 721 17.46 0.51 -58.40
N ASP A 722 18.34 0.99 -57.51
CA ASP A 722 19.76 1.20 -57.81
C ASP A 722 20.59 0.01 -57.32
N LEU A 723 21.28 -0.66 -58.24
CA LEU A 723 22.14 -1.83 -58.00
C LEU A 723 23.63 -1.47 -57.94
N SER A 724 23.97 -0.21 -57.63
CA SER A 724 25.34 0.34 -57.64
C SER A 724 26.25 -0.15 -56.51
N GLY A 725 26.47 -1.47 -56.41
CA GLY A 725 27.51 -2.04 -55.56
C GLY A 725 28.90 -1.85 -56.16
N THR A 726 29.90 -1.45 -55.36
CA THR A 726 31.30 -1.29 -55.82
C THR A 726 32.03 -2.62 -56.09
N ALA A 727 31.34 -3.77 -55.98
CA ALA A 727 31.90 -5.09 -56.22
C ALA A 727 31.50 -5.61 -57.61
N SER A 728 32.51 -6.09 -58.34
CA SER A 728 32.43 -6.67 -59.68
C SER A 728 31.70 -8.01 -59.67
N GLU A 729 30.36 -8.04 -59.62
CA GLU A 729 29.59 -9.28 -59.78
C GLU A 729 28.41 -9.13 -60.76
N THR A 730 28.13 -10.23 -61.47
CA THR A 730 27.16 -10.36 -62.57
C THR A 730 25.90 -11.07 -62.08
N PHE A 731 24.74 -10.46 -62.33
CA PHE A 731 23.39 -11.03 -62.12
C PHE A 731 23.24 -12.34 -62.93
N ASP A 732 22.97 -13.48 -62.28
CA ASP A 732 22.93 -14.81 -62.91
C ASP A 732 21.54 -15.47 -62.80
N LYS A 733 21.27 -16.49 -63.62
CA LYS A 733 19.95 -17.13 -63.82
C LYS A 733 19.31 -17.74 -62.54
N GLY A 734 20.06 -17.84 -61.45
CA GLY A 734 19.58 -18.35 -60.16
C GLY A 734 19.03 -17.27 -59.23
N ASP A 735 19.20 -15.98 -59.56
CA ASP A 735 18.92 -14.86 -58.66
C ASP A 735 17.45 -14.40 -58.70
N ILE A 736 16.61 -14.95 -59.56
CA ILE A 736 15.14 -14.83 -59.54
C ILE A 736 14.61 -16.17 -60.04
N SER A 737 13.81 -16.87 -59.23
CA SER A 737 13.26 -18.17 -59.60
C SER A 737 12.16 -18.02 -60.67
N ASN A 738 11.88 -19.10 -61.41
CA ASN A 738 10.80 -19.10 -62.41
C ASN A 738 9.39 -18.92 -61.79
N ALA A 739 9.27 -18.97 -60.47
CA ALA A 739 8.02 -18.81 -59.74
C ALA A 739 7.77 -17.35 -59.32
N ASP A 740 8.77 -16.48 -59.41
CA ASP A 740 8.72 -15.12 -58.85
C ASP A 740 8.22 -14.07 -59.87
N GLN A 741 7.59 -12.99 -59.40
CA GLN A 741 7.09 -11.90 -60.26
C GLN A 741 7.60 -10.53 -59.83
N VAL A 742 8.09 -9.73 -60.80
CA VAL A 742 8.46 -8.32 -60.59
C VAL A 742 7.49 -7.41 -61.34
N THR A 743 6.89 -6.44 -60.66
CA THR A 743 5.92 -5.49 -61.27
C THR A 743 6.31 -4.02 -61.00
N GLY A 744 6.49 -3.19 -62.04
CA GLY A 744 6.78 -1.74 -61.92
C GLY A 744 7.73 -1.14 -63.00
N ASN A 745 7.85 0.19 -63.04
CA ASN A 745 8.68 0.92 -64.03
C ASN A 745 10.03 1.36 -63.45
N VAL A 746 11.12 0.90 -64.10
CA VAL A 746 12.55 1.32 -64.06
C VAL A 746 13.51 0.52 -63.15
N ILE A 747 14.46 -0.18 -63.79
CA ILE A 747 15.65 -0.81 -63.20
C ILE A 747 16.88 -0.03 -63.67
N VAL A 748 17.71 0.52 -62.76
CA VAL A 748 18.96 1.19 -63.12
C VAL A 748 20.14 0.35 -62.65
N ALA A 749 20.84 -0.28 -63.59
CA ALA A 749 22.06 -1.04 -63.31
C ALA A 749 23.29 -0.18 -63.69
N THR A 750 24.03 0.30 -62.70
CA THR A 750 25.27 1.08 -62.93
C THR A 750 26.53 0.25 -62.68
N ASN A 751 26.55 -1.01 -63.11
CA ASN A 751 27.80 -1.77 -63.17
C ASN A 751 28.51 -1.60 -64.52
N ALA A 752 29.83 -1.73 -64.51
CA ALA A 752 30.68 -1.60 -65.69
C ALA A 752 30.40 -2.72 -66.70
N ILE A 753 29.47 -2.49 -67.62
CA ILE A 753 29.17 -3.48 -68.67
C ILE A 753 30.25 -3.39 -69.75
N THR A 754 30.92 -4.52 -70.03
CA THR A 754 32.02 -4.58 -71.00
C THR A 754 31.58 -4.96 -72.42
N ALA A 755 30.41 -5.62 -72.60
CA ALA A 755 29.86 -5.98 -73.90
C ALA A 755 28.32 -5.97 -73.97
N ALA A 756 27.74 -5.68 -75.15
CA ALA A 756 26.29 -5.65 -75.38
C ALA A 756 25.58 -7.01 -75.18
N SER A 757 26.31 -8.12 -75.32
CA SER A 757 25.82 -9.48 -75.05
C SER A 757 25.48 -9.72 -73.57
N ASP A 758 26.12 -8.97 -72.68
CA ASP A 758 25.90 -9.09 -71.24
C ASP A 758 24.51 -8.53 -70.88
N ILE A 759 24.06 -7.50 -71.61
CA ILE A 759 22.73 -6.88 -71.47
C ILE A 759 21.63 -7.81 -72.01
N GLU A 760 21.83 -8.42 -73.19
CA GLU A 760 20.89 -9.42 -73.73
C GLU A 760 20.75 -10.64 -72.82
N THR A 761 21.83 -11.04 -72.14
CA THR A 761 21.81 -12.15 -71.17
C THR A 761 21.07 -11.77 -69.89
N MET A 762 21.28 -10.55 -69.37
CA MET A 762 20.55 -10.02 -68.21
C MET A 762 19.04 -9.93 -68.47
N LEU A 763 18.63 -9.47 -69.65
CA LEU A 763 17.22 -9.32 -70.03
C LEU A 763 16.56 -10.65 -70.41
N ALA A 764 17.27 -11.58 -71.06
CA ALA A 764 16.77 -12.91 -71.37
C ALA A 764 16.55 -13.80 -70.12
N ASN A 765 17.18 -13.45 -69.00
CA ASN A 765 17.05 -14.13 -67.72
C ASN A 765 15.86 -13.63 -66.87
N GLN A 766 15.06 -12.67 -67.34
CA GLN A 766 13.90 -12.12 -66.62
C GLN A 766 12.58 -12.85 -66.97
N SER A 767 12.45 -14.10 -66.55
CA SER A 767 11.18 -14.82 -66.57
C SER A 767 10.29 -14.31 -65.44
N GLY A 768 9.30 -13.44 -65.72
CA GLY A 768 8.29 -13.03 -64.72
C GLY A 768 7.99 -11.53 -64.61
N VAL A 769 8.63 -10.68 -65.41
CA VAL A 769 8.38 -9.22 -65.41
C VAL A 769 7.13 -8.90 -66.21
N THR A 770 6.14 -8.26 -65.59
CA THR A 770 4.92 -7.80 -66.28
C THR A 770 4.77 -6.28 -66.15
N GLY A 771 4.77 -5.58 -67.30
CA GLY A 771 4.53 -4.13 -67.39
C GLY A 771 5.77 -3.26 -67.60
N GLY A 772 6.20 -3.11 -68.87
CA GLY A 772 6.93 -1.93 -69.36
C GLY A 772 8.25 -1.55 -68.66
N ALA A 773 9.10 -2.51 -68.28
CA ALA A 773 10.38 -2.21 -67.65
C ALA A 773 11.36 -1.48 -68.59
N VAL A 774 12.06 -0.47 -68.05
CA VAL A 774 13.14 0.27 -68.72
C VAL A 774 14.45 -0.04 -68.00
N VAL A 775 15.45 -0.52 -68.72
CA VAL A 775 16.80 -0.79 -68.20
C VAL A 775 17.76 0.28 -68.73
N VAL A 776 18.43 0.98 -67.82
CA VAL A 776 19.48 1.97 -68.13
C VAL A 776 20.83 1.38 -67.77
N ALA A 777 21.73 1.27 -68.76
CA ALA A 777 23.05 0.67 -68.60
C ALA A 777 24.17 1.64 -69.02
N TYR A 778 25.24 1.72 -68.23
CA TYR A 778 26.42 2.55 -68.53
C TYR A 778 27.56 1.70 -69.11
N ASN A 779 27.90 1.90 -70.38
CA ASN A 779 28.98 1.17 -71.03
C ASN A 779 30.32 1.87 -70.82
N THR A 780 31.18 1.26 -70.01
CA THR A 780 32.48 1.84 -69.63
C THR A 780 33.51 1.86 -70.76
N ASN A 781 33.32 1.06 -71.81
CA ASN A 781 34.19 1.03 -72.98
C ASN A 781 33.87 2.13 -74.00
N THR A 782 32.62 2.61 -74.06
CA THR A 782 32.16 3.64 -75.01
C THR A 782 31.86 4.99 -74.36
N THR A 783 31.83 5.07 -73.02
CA THR A 783 31.43 6.25 -72.22
C THR A 783 29.99 6.74 -72.45
N GLN A 784 29.15 5.92 -73.07
CA GLN A 784 27.77 6.24 -73.42
C GLN A 784 26.78 5.47 -72.54
N THR A 785 25.63 6.09 -72.26
CA THR A 785 24.52 5.45 -71.57
C THR A 785 23.55 4.91 -72.62
N GLU A 786 23.20 3.63 -72.54
CA GLU A 786 22.28 2.97 -73.46
C GLU A 786 20.98 2.62 -72.74
N LEU A 787 19.84 2.85 -73.42
CA LEU A 787 18.48 2.66 -72.90
C LEU A 787 17.81 1.48 -73.62
N TYR A 788 17.39 0.48 -72.86
CA TYR A 788 16.74 -0.73 -73.35
C TYR A 788 15.31 -0.85 -72.77
N PHE A 789 14.35 -1.24 -73.60
CA PHE A 789 12.95 -1.43 -73.21
C PHE A 789 12.51 -2.86 -73.53
N ASP A 790 11.78 -3.48 -72.60
CA ASP A 790 11.04 -4.71 -72.87
C ASP A 790 9.63 -4.35 -73.39
N SER A 791 9.32 -4.75 -74.62
CA SER A 791 8.07 -4.38 -75.31
C SER A 791 6.94 -5.39 -75.15
N ASP A 792 7.20 -6.62 -74.69
CA ASP A 792 6.18 -7.67 -74.61
C ASP A 792 6.15 -8.27 -73.20
N GLY A 793 5.31 -7.68 -72.34
CA GLY A 793 5.16 -8.04 -70.92
C GLY A 793 4.56 -9.42 -70.63
N ALA A 794 5.06 -10.48 -71.26
CA ALA A 794 4.81 -11.87 -70.92
C ALA A 794 5.93 -12.75 -71.49
N ASN A 795 6.99 -12.96 -70.72
CA ASN A 795 8.06 -13.87 -71.09
C ASN A 795 7.62 -15.32 -70.78
N ASP A 796 6.94 -15.99 -71.71
CA ASP A 796 6.47 -17.40 -71.57
C ASP A 796 7.54 -18.45 -71.90
N GLY A 797 8.82 -18.04 -71.92
CA GLY A 797 9.96 -18.90 -72.25
C GLY A 797 10.16 -19.15 -73.74
N SER A 798 9.46 -18.41 -74.62
CA SER A 798 9.63 -18.51 -76.08
C SER A 798 10.36 -17.32 -76.72
N GLY A 799 11.36 -16.76 -76.04
CA GLY A 799 12.32 -15.80 -76.63
C GLY A 799 11.74 -14.40 -76.83
N ALA A 800 11.90 -13.54 -75.82
CA ALA A 800 11.60 -12.11 -75.90
C ALA A 800 12.59 -11.38 -76.84
N GLU A 801 12.07 -10.58 -77.80
CA GLU A 801 12.89 -9.65 -78.58
C GLU A 801 13.08 -8.34 -77.80
N VAL A 802 14.28 -8.15 -77.23
CA VAL A 802 14.70 -6.86 -76.66
C VAL A 802 14.96 -5.86 -77.79
N THR A 803 14.27 -4.72 -77.80
CA THR A 803 14.46 -3.69 -78.83
C THR A 803 15.27 -2.50 -78.28
N LEU A 804 16.48 -2.28 -78.81
CA LEU A 804 17.25 -1.06 -78.54
C LEU A 804 16.59 0.14 -79.24
N LEU A 805 16.00 1.06 -78.47
CA LEU A 805 15.28 2.22 -79.02
C LEU A 805 16.19 3.44 -79.28
N GLY A 806 17.38 3.53 -78.66
CA GLY A 806 18.35 4.57 -78.98
C GLY A 806 19.55 4.65 -78.03
N VAL A 807 20.62 5.28 -78.51
CA VAL A 807 21.83 5.63 -77.73
C VAL A 807 21.79 7.12 -77.43
N VAL A 808 21.99 7.53 -76.17
CA VAL A 808 21.98 8.94 -75.77
C VAL A 808 23.31 9.27 -75.11
N ASP A 809 23.97 10.34 -75.59
CA ASP A 809 25.15 10.89 -74.96
C ASP A 809 24.75 11.61 -73.67
N ILE A 810 24.71 10.88 -72.56
CA ILE A 810 24.48 11.41 -71.21
C ILE A 810 25.69 11.08 -70.36
N THR A 811 26.26 12.08 -69.69
CA THR A 811 27.44 11.91 -68.85
C THR A 811 27.06 11.21 -67.53
N GLN A 812 28.02 10.62 -66.82
CA GLN A 812 27.77 9.95 -65.53
C GLN A 812 27.10 10.89 -64.50
N ALA A 813 27.33 12.20 -64.59
CA ALA A 813 26.67 13.22 -63.77
C ALA A 813 25.21 13.51 -64.21
N ASP A 814 24.88 13.29 -65.48
CA ASP A 814 23.50 13.41 -65.98
C ASP A 814 22.65 12.19 -65.60
N VAL A 815 23.27 11.01 -65.45
CA VAL A 815 22.60 9.77 -65.01
C VAL A 815 22.07 9.89 -63.58
N ALA A 816 22.81 10.52 -62.68
CA ALA A 816 22.33 10.83 -61.33
C ALA A 816 21.11 11.78 -61.32
N ASN A 817 20.93 12.59 -62.37
CA ASN A 817 19.82 13.53 -62.55
C ASN A 817 18.63 12.94 -63.35
N LEU A 818 18.73 11.72 -63.88
CA LEU A 818 17.64 11.01 -64.57
C LEU A 818 16.47 10.65 -63.63
N THR A 819 16.70 10.68 -62.32
CA THR A 819 15.75 10.42 -61.23
C THR A 819 14.52 11.34 -61.21
N ALA A 820 14.50 12.42 -62.01
CA ALA A 820 13.46 13.45 -62.00
C ALA A 820 12.55 13.51 -63.25
N TYR A 821 12.78 12.67 -64.27
CA TYR A 821 12.05 12.76 -65.55
C TYR A 821 11.10 11.58 -65.79
N ASN A 822 9.81 11.88 -65.99
CA ASN A 822 8.85 10.93 -66.56
C ASN A 822 9.13 10.76 -68.06
N PHE A 823 9.60 9.58 -68.47
CA PHE A 823 9.74 9.25 -69.88
C PHE A 823 8.35 9.05 -70.51
N HIS A 824 8.03 9.85 -71.53
CA HIS A 824 6.87 9.63 -72.40
C HIS A 824 7.36 9.10 -73.74
N VAL A 825 6.94 7.90 -74.12
CA VAL A 825 7.19 7.33 -75.44
C VAL A 825 6.17 7.95 -76.42
N ILE A 826 6.63 8.53 -77.53
CA ILE A 826 5.77 9.02 -78.63
C ILE A 826 5.56 7.90 -79.65
#